data_AF-L7J6C0-F1
#
_entry.id   AF-L7J6C0-F1
#
_cell.length_a   1.000
_cell.length_b   1.000
_cell.length_c   1.000
_cell.angle_alpha   90.00
_cell.angle_beta   90.00
_cell.angle_gamma   90.00
#
_symmetry.space_group_name_H-M   'P 1'
#
loop_
_entity.id
_entity.type
_entity.pdbx_description
1 polymer ?
#
loop_
_entity_poly.entity_id
_entity_poly.type
_entity_poly.pdbx_seq_one_letter_code
_entity_poly.pdbx_strand_id
1 'polypeptide(L)'
;MERLTLPRIRKLSRLPSALTRATTLWTCSSCRHQANSGWRRMASTEAAKKPFYVTTPIFYVNASPHIGHLYTLVLADVFKRWRVLQGEKALLCTGTDEHGMKIQRAAAASNMTPKQLCDANSEVFLDLAEKAGIDNDFFIRTTDPDHKEAVQYFWDRLWDRGYIYEATHKGWYCVSDETFYPESTIEKRKDPMTGEVFLASKETGNAVEWMEEKTYHFRLTALKDRLLKFFEENPEWIVPAPRMKEVVDWVENSLEDLSVSRPTSRLDWGIRVPNDESQTIYVWIDALVNYVTKAGYPYWTPETVQKDGWPADIHIIGKDIVRFHCVYWPALLMALDLPLPRRILTHSHWTLGGKKMSKSLGNVVNPFLAMDRFGVEVIRYFLISNGRLLQDASYDNKILVDIYKRQLQGGVGNLLGRVMRSKKWNVREIVERCSKEGRPTNSNVEPKYSSFEQRLFQLPGTVVDAFGELDPGAALRSIADMATETNKFITDCAPWSVTNENDADAAELNVRSCIYLCAESLRIMGILLQPFVPNKSSELLDMLGVKETHRDLSHARLGADSTYGVPQVALGSSGVHSGLFPALVVEGISTPVYTPTQKVRFEIDACFILVHLTGFWHLMLLTPPSFLPAISTDQILLVPYDKHHVVTYHRWMEDPAIQEATASEPLTLEEEYENQQSWRDSHDKLTFILCQPAKAEENKMEAGQCDSPDRMIGDINFFLYPWDEGEEDDQQTTNPEKAEYVGEIDVMVADTSQRGKGIGKAAVDAFMHYICCNQKPILQEHHGVTGEPSLRKFMVKIKADNRASIALFRGVGFQQDGDVDYFGEVKMVLDDFGGVASKAVPGFRELTYCRTLALGGST
;
A
#
# COMPACT_ATOMS: atom_id res chain seq x y z
N MET A 1 -4.02 -79.85 22.64
CA MET A 1 -3.00 -80.04 23.70
C MET A 1 -2.99 -78.74 24.48
N GLU A 2 -3.48 -78.60 25.72
CA GLU A 2 -3.77 -79.56 26.79
C GLU A 2 -4.84 -79.00 27.77
N ARG A 3 -5.72 -79.91 28.24
CA ARG A 3 -6.47 -80.03 29.53
C ARG A 3 -7.52 -78.94 29.93
N LEU A 4 -8.84 -79.21 29.92
CA LEU A 4 -9.73 -80.07 30.80
C LEU A 4 -10.14 -79.33 32.10
N THR A 5 -11.41 -79.19 32.55
CA THR A 5 -12.54 -80.15 32.74
C THR A 5 -13.98 -79.52 32.88
N LEU A 6 -15.00 -80.36 32.54
CA LEU A 6 -16.51 -80.39 32.62
C LEU A 6 -17.24 -79.97 33.95
N PRO A 7 -18.61 -79.84 34.07
CA PRO A 7 -19.66 -80.73 33.47
C PRO A 7 -21.11 -80.25 33.11
N ARG A 8 -21.75 -81.10 32.27
CA ARG A 8 -23.15 -81.63 32.19
C ARG A 8 -24.36 -80.84 31.62
N ILE A 9 -25.21 -81.64 30.97
CA ILE A 9 -26.27 -81.42 29.96
C ILE A 9 -27.69 -81.34 30.56
N ARG A 10 -28.61 -80.53 29.99
CA ARG A 10 -29.95 -80.97 29.47
C ARG A 10 -30.81 -79.89 28.76
N LYS A 11 -30.95 -80.08 27.43
CA LYS A 11 -32.13 -80.08 26.53
C LYS A 11 -33.20 -78.95 26.54
N LEU A 12 -33.36 -78.36 25.32
CA LEU A 12 -34.58 -78.15 24.49
C LEU A 12 -35.68 -77.20 25.04
N SER A 13 -36.35 -76.30 24.30
CA SER A 13 -36.48 -76.01 22.87
C SER A 13 -37.45 -74.82 22.65
N ARG A 14 -37.39 -74.23 21.43
CA ARG A 14 -38.43 -73.47 20.67
C ARG A 14 -38.38 -71.92 20.65
N LEU A 15 -38.15 -71.41 19.42
CA LEU A 15 -38.50 -70.10 18.82
C LEU A 15 -40.02 -69.78 18.92
N PRO A 16 -40.55 -68.55 18.63
CA PRO A 16 -40.06 -67.60 17.60
C PRO A 16 -40.20 -66.06 17.81
N SER A 17 -39.45 -65.36 16.94
CA SER A 17 -39.72 -64.13 16.17
C SER A 17 -39.97 -62.74 16.80
N ALA A 18 -39.06 -61.84 16.40
CA ALA A 18 -39.28 -60.53 15.76
C ALA A 18 -39.22 -59.22 16.60
N LEU A 19 -38.24 -58.41 16.19
CA LEU A 19 -38.22 -56.93 16.07
C LEU A 19 -38.34 -56.08 17.34
N THR A 20 -37.23 -55.49 17.80
CA THR A 20 -36.94 -54.03 17.69
C THR A 20 -35.60 -53.67 18.36
N ARG A 21 -34.88 -52.73 17.75
CA ARG A 21 -33.60 -52.14 18.18
C ARG A 21 -33.75 -51.42 19.53
N ALA A 22 -32.85 -51.71 20.46
CA ALA A 22 -32.64 -50.94 21.67
C ALA A 22 -31.42 -50.03 21.51
N THR A 23 -31.58 -48.73 21.71
CA THR A 23 -30.51 -47.78 22.03
C THR A 23 -30.58 -47.48 23.52
N THR A 24 -29.61 -47.97 24.27
CA THR A 24 -29.44 -47.71 25.70
C THR A 24 -28.66 -46.41 25.91
N LEU A 25 -29.32 -45.37 26.43
CA LEU A 25 -28.68 -44.27 27.14
C LEU A 25 -28.90 -44.49 28.64
N TRP A 26 -27.86 -44.91 29.36
CA TRP A 26 -27.85 -44.89 30.82
C TRP A 26 -26.77 -43.90 31.26
N THR A 27 -27.19 -42.74 31.77
CA THR A 27 -26.31 -41.75 32.40
C THR A 27 -26.60 -41.71 33.90
N CYS A 28 -25.54 -41.85 34.70
CA CYS A 28 -25.57 -41.94 36.16
C CYS A 28 -26.06 -40.64 36.84
N SER A 29 -26.85 -40.76 37.93
CA SER A 29 -27.45 -39.63 38.63
C SER A 29 -26.49 -38.81 39.52
N SER A 30 -25.22 -39.19 39.64
CA SER A 30 -24.20 -38.44 40.40
C SER A 30 -23.46 -37.38 39.58
N CYS A 31 -23.63 -37.37 38.25
CA CYS A 31 -23.00 -36.38 37.35
C CYS A 31 -23.89 -35.17 37.05
N ARG A 32 -25.08 -35.09 37.68
CA ARG A 32 -26.07 -34.05 37.44
C ARG A 32 -26.26 -33.25 38.73
N HIS A 33 -25.28 -32.41 39.09
CA HIS A 33 -25.41 -31.15 39.86
C HIS A 33 -24.06 -30.66 40.42
N GLN A 34 -23.42 -29.71 39.72
CA GLN A 34 -22.79 -28.48 40.26
C GLN A 34 -22.01 -27.78 39.12
N ALA A 35 -22.71 -27.24 38.13
CA ALA A 35 -22.16 -26.20 37.26
C ALA A 35 -22.60 -24.84 37.83
N ASN A 36 -22.06 -24.51 39.00
CA ASN A 36 -22.14 -23.18 39.57
C ASN A 36 -20.88 -22.93 40.40
N SER A 37 -19.72 -22.94 39.71
CA SER A 37 -18.47 -22.46 40.28
C SER A 37 -18.18 -21.10 39.65
N GLY A 38 -18.71 -20.05 40.27
CA GLY A 38 -18.17 -18.71 40.12
C GLY A 38 -16.66 -18.74 40.38
N TRP A 39 -15.94 -18.00 39.56
CA TRP A 39 -14.49 -17.82 39.61
C TRP A 39 -14.07 -17.39 41.03
N ARG A 40 -13.68 -18.36 41.87
CA ARG A 40 -13.12 -18.08 43.20
C ARG A 40 -11.67 -17.67 43.00
N ARG A 41 -11.39 -16.38 43.24
CA ARG A 41 -10.03 -15.85 43.43
C ARG A 41 -9.37 -16.58 44.60
N MET A 42 -8.30 -17.30 44.34
CA MET A 42 -7.23 -17.48 45.32
C MET A 42 -6.07 -16.57 44.90
N ALA A 43 -5.66 -15.70 45.82
CA ALA A 43 -4.61 -14.73 45.61
C ALA A 43 -3.22 -15.34 45.85
N SER A 44 -2.22 -14.69 45.23
CA SER A 44 -0.77 -14.78 45.44
C SER A 44 0.07 -15.72 44.55
N THR A 45 -0.05 -15.51 43.25
CA THR A 45 1.07 -15.09 42.38
C THR A 45 0.46 -14.08 41.41
N GLU A 46 1.11 -12.95 41.12
CA GLU A 46 0.63 -11.99 40.13
C GLU A 46 0.42 -12.74 38.80
N ALA A 47 -0.84 -13.01 38.44
CA ALA A 47 -1.14 -13.76 37.23
C ALA A 47 -0.56 -12.96 36.06
N ALA A 48 0.40 -13.55 35.35
CA ALA A 48 1.07 -12.88 34.25
C ALA A 48 -0.01 -12.33 33.29
N LYS A 49 -0.03 -11.01 33.11
CA LYS A 49 -1.01 -10.33 32.23
C LYS A 49 -0.88 -10.93 30.83
N LYS A 50 -2.01 -11.38 30.25
CA LYS A 50 -2.01 -11.91 28.88
C LYS A 50 -1.41 -10.88 27.91
N PRO A 51 -0.74 -11.32 26.83
CA PRO A 51 -0.34 -10.40 25.77
C PRO A 51 -1.54 -9.65 25.19
N PHE A 52 -1.31 -8.41 24.76
CA PHE A 52 -2.26 -7.70 23.90
C PHE A 52 -2.32 -8.40 22.55
N TYR A 53 -3.50 -8.82 22.09
CA TYR A 53 -3.64 -9.55 20.83
C TYR A 53 -4.46 -8.75 19.84
N VAL A 54 -3.83 -8.36 18.73
CA VAL A 54 -4.45 -7.65 17.61
C VAL A 54 -4.42 -8.52 16.36
N THR A 55 -5.47 -8.47 15.56
CA THR A 55 -5.51 -9.19 14.29
C THR A 55 -5.94 -8.29 13.14
N THR A 56 -5.43 -8.58 11.95
CA THR A 56 -6.07 -8.18 10.69
C THR A 56 -7.12 -9.24 10.30
N PRO A 57 -7.95 -9.01 9.27
CA PRO A 57 -8.55 -10.11 8.54
C PRO A 57 -7.46 -10.91 7.83
N ILE A 58 -7.77 -12.12 7.44
CA ILE A 58 -6.98 -12.86 6.46
C ILE A 58 -7.42 -12.48 5.04
N PHE A 59 -6.48 -12.30 4.13
CA PHE A 59 -6.74 -11.75 2.80
C PHE A 59 -6.97 -12.83 1.75
N TYR A 60 -7.94 -12.62 0.88
CA TYR A 60 -8.29 -13.59 -0.16
C TYR A 60 -7.24 -13.61 -1.28
N VAL A 61 -6.70 -14.78 -1.61
CA VAL A 61 -5.55 -14.92 -2.53
C VAL A 61 -5.93 -15.19 -3.99
N ASN A 62 -7.10 -14.73 -4.42
CA ASN A 62 -7.47 -14.75 -5.85
C ASN A 62 -6.71 -13.69 -6.66
N ALA A 63 -6.00 -12.80 -5.98
CA ALA A 63 -5.46 -11.58 -6.53
C ALA A 63 -4.25 -11.06 -5.74
N SER A 64 -3.30 -10.46 -6.45
CA SER A 64 -2.22 -9.66 -5.86
C SER A 64 -2.75 -8.55 -4.94
N PRO A 65 -1.99 -8.18 -3.89
CA PRO A 65 -2.44 -7.20 -2.92
C PRO A 65 -2.51 -5.78 -3.47
N HIS A 66 -3.31 -4.94 -2.82
CA HIS A 66 -3.48 -3.53 -3.14
C HIS A 66 -3.34 -2.67 -1.88
N ILE A 67 -3.28 -1.34 -2.03
CA ILE A 67 -3.09 -0.40 -0.92
C ILE A 67 -4.11 -0.57 0.24
N GLY A 68 -5.34 -1.05 -0.05
CA GLY A 68 -6.32 -1.38 0.97
C GLY A 68 -5.88 -2.49 1.95
N HIS A 69 -5.15 -3.52 1.48
CA HIS A 69 -4.61 -4.57 2.35
C HIS A 69 -3.46 -4.01 3.21
N LEU A 70 -2.58 -3.22 2.58
CA LEU A 70 -1.49 -2.55 3.28
C LEU A 70 -2.01 -1.64 4.39
N TYR A 71 -3.11 -0.90 4.15
CA TYR A 71 -3.71 -0.05 5.18
C TYR A 71 -4.13 -0.84 6.42
N THR A 72 -4.80 -1.99 6.24
CA THR A 72 -5.21 -2.85 7.35
C THR A 72 -4.00 -3.40 8.12
N LEU A 73 -2.96 -3.83 7.40
CA LEU A 73 -1.69 -4.28 7.99
C LEU A 73 -1.02 -3.19 8.83
N VAL A 74 -0.83 -1.99 8.26
CA VAL A 74 -0.20 -0.84 8.94
C VAL A 74 -1.02 -0.43 10.16
N LEU A 75 -2.35 -0.41 10.06
CA LEU A 75 -3.21 -0.05 11.18
C LEU A 75 -3.04 -1.03 12.35
N ALA A 76 -2.98 -2.33 12.08
CA ALA A 76 -2.77 -3.36 13.11
C ALA A 76 -1.38 -3.30 13.73
N ASP A 77 -0.35 -3.09 12.90
CA ASP A 77 1.03 -2.89 13.34
C ASP A 77 1.19 -1.66 14.24
N VAL A 78 0.52 -0.54 13.92
CA VAL A 78 0.50 0.67 14.76
C VAL A 78 -0.06 0.38 16.15
N PHE A 79 -1.14 -0.40 16.25
CA PHE A 79 -1.68 -0.79 17.56
C PHE A 79 -0.76 -1.75 18.31
N LYS A 80 -0.11 -2.71 17.63
CA LYS A 80 0.90 -3.58 18.26
C LYS A 80 2.05 -2.73 18.82
N ARG A 81 2.66 -1.89 17.98
CA ARG A 81 3.82 -1.05 18.35
C ARG A 81 3.48 -0.05 19.44
N TRP A 82 2.26 0.49 19.47
CA TRP A 82 1.80 1.33 20.56
C TRP A 82 1.81 0.60 21.92
N ARG A 83 1.39 -0.67 21.95
CA ARG A 83 1.43 -1.49 23.18
C ARG A 83 2.84 -1.86 23.58
N VAL A 84 3.71 -2.16 22.61
CA VAL A 84 5.15 -2.37 22.87
C VAL A 84 5.79 -1.10 23.44
N LEU A 85 5.43 0.07 22.92
CA LEU A 85 5.89 1.37 23.42
C LEU A 85 5.47 1.62 24.89
N GLN A 86 4.33 1.06 25.31
CA GLN A 86 3.86 1.06 26.69
C GLN A 86 4.58 0.04 27.60
N GLY A 87 5.51 -0.75 27.05
CA GLY A 87 6.19 -1.82 27.77
C GLY A 87 5.36 -3.10 27.91
N GLU A 88 4.28 -3.26 27.11
CA GLU A 88 3.44 -4.46 27.13
C GLU A 88 3.87 -5.47 26.06
N LYS A 89 3.71 -6.76 26.36
CA LYS A 89 3.83 -7.80 25.33
C LYS A 89 2.60 -7.73 24.40
N ALA A 90 2.84 -7.64 23.09
CA ALA A 90 1.79 -7.59 22.09
C ALA A 90 2.04 -8.61 20.97
N LEU A 91 0.95 -9.18 20.44
CA LEU A 91 0.94 -10.17 19.37
C LEU A 91 0.07 -9.65 18.22
N LEU A 92 0.56 -9.77 16.99
CA LEU A 92 -0.16 -9.47 15.75
C LEU A 92 -0.29 -10.74 14.90
N CYS A 93 -1.53 -11.13 14.60
CA CYS A 93 -1.84 -12.17 13.64
C CYS A 93 -2.41 -11.58 12.35
N THR A 94 -1.80 -11.92 11.22
CA THR A 94 -2.28 -11.65 9.86
C THR A 94 -2.20 -12.93 9.03
N GLY A 95 -2.60 -12.89 7.76
CA GLY A 95 -2.51 -14.08 6.91
C GLY A 95 -3.43 -14.05 5.69
N THR A 96 -3.71 -15.25 5.16
CA THR A 96 -4.43 -15.44 3.91
C THR A 96 -5.56 -16.45 4.00
N ASP A 97 -6.68 -16.10 3.35
CA ASP A 97 -7.82 -16.98 3.12
C ASP A 97 -7.69 -17.64 1.75
N GLU A 98 -7.50 -18.95 1.79
CA GLU A 98 -7.05 -19.73 0.65
C GLU A 98 -8.10 -20.69 0.11
N HIS A 99 -9.30 -20.78 0.68
CA HIS A 99 -10.33 -21.72 0.23
C HIS A 99 -11.48 -21.01 -0.50
N GLY A 100 -12.34 -21.78 -1.17
CA GLY A 100 -13.56 -21.27 -1.78
C GLY A 100 -13.54 -21.17 -3.31
N MET A 101 -14.72 -20.88 -3.85
CA MET A 101 -15.00 -20.94 -5.30
C MET A 101 -14.16 -19.95 -6.09
N LYS A 102 -13.93 -18.75 -5.55
CA LYS A 102 -13.19 -17.70 -6.23
C LYS A 102 -11.72 -18.09 -6.44
N ILE A 103 -11.09 -18.77 -5.48
CA ILE A 103 -9.74 -19.36 -5.68
C ILE A 103 -9.80 -20.45 -6.75
N GLN A 104 -10.75 -21.38 -6.65
CA GLN A 104 -10.89 -22.49 -7.60
C GLN A 104 -11.03 -21.98 -9.05
N ARG A 105 -11.85 -20.94 -9.26
CA ARG A 105 -12.04 -20.30 -10.56
C ARG A 105 -10.81 -19.53 -11.03
N ALA A 106 -10.15 -18.78 -10.15
CA ALA A 106 -8.93 -18.05 -10.50
C ALA A 106 -7.79 -19.00 -10.89
N ALA A 107 -7.67 -20.13 -10.20
CA ALA A 107 -6.69 -21.16 -10.48
C ALA A 107 -6.96 -21.82 -11.84
N ALA A 108 -8.23 -22.19 -12.10
CA ALA A 108 -8.65 -22.72 -13.39
C ALA A 108 -8.40 -21.73 -14.55
N ALA A 109 -8.71 -20.45 -14.36
CA ALA A 109 -8.46 -19.41 -15.36
C ALA A 109 -6.95 -19.19 -15.64
N SER A 110 -6.10 -19.49 -14.66
CA SER A 110 -4.63 -19.37 -14.77
C SER A 110 -3.94 -20.70 -15.10
N ASN A 111 -4.70 -21.75 -15.45
CA ASN A 111 -4.19 -23.11 -15.68
C ASN A 111 -3.30 -23.65 -14.53
N MET A 112 -3.60 -23.30 -13.29
CA MET A 112 -2.92 -23.74 -12.08
C MET A 112 -3.84 -24.60 -11.21
N THR A 113 -3.26 -25.45 -10.35
CA THR A 113 -4.04 -26.02 -9.25
C THR A 113 -4.34 -24.94 -8.20
N PRO A 114 -5.47 -25.03 -7.47
CA PRO A 114 -5.78 -24.07 -6.41
C PRO A 114 -4.65 -23.92 -5.38
N LYS A 115 -4.02 -25.03 -4.97
CA LYS A 115 -2.88 -25.00 -4.03
C LYS A 115 -1.69 -24.20 -4.57
N GLN A 116 -1.33 -24.38 -5.84
CA GLN A 116 -0.23 -23.64 -6.46
C GLN A 116 -0.51 -22.14 -6.52
N LEU A 117 -1.75 -21.75 -6.88
CA LEU A 117 -2.15 -20.35 -6.88
C LEU A 117 -2.08 -19.75 -5.47
N CYS A 118 -2.58 -20.48 -4.46
CA CYS A 118 -2.53 -20.05 -3.07
C CYS A 118 -1.09 -19.91 -2.57
N ASP A 119 -0.22 -20.88 -2.85
CA ASP A 119 1.19 -20.83 -2.46
C ASP A 119 1.88 -19.59 -3.04
N ALA A 120 1.72 -19.35 -4.35
CA ALA A 120 2.33 -18.20 -5.00
C ALA A 120 1.80 -16.86 -4.46
N ASN A 121 0.48 -16.71 -4.35
CA ASN A 121 -0.11 -15.44 -3.95
C ASN A 121 0.04 -15.15 -2.45
N SER A 122 0.03 -16.18 -1.59
CA SER A 122 0.29 -16.00 -0.16
C SER A 122 1.71 -15.52 0.11
N GLU A 123 2.68 -15.97 -0.68
CA GLU A 123 4.06 -15.46 -0.63
C GLU A 123 4.11 -13.96 -0.94
N VAL A 124 3.34 -13.48 -1.91
CA VAL A 124 3.26 -12.04 -2.23
C VAL A 124 2.65 -11.23 -1.08
N PHE A 125 1.69 -11.78 -0.34
CA PHE A 125 1.14 -11.11 0.85
C PHE A 125 2.14 -11.12 2.02
N LEU A 126 2.94 -12.17 2.16
CA LEU A 126 4.03 -12.23 3.13
C LEU A 126 5.11 -11.20 2.80
N ASP A 127 5.58 -11.16 1.54
CA ASP A 127 6.53 -10.14 1.04
C ASP A 127 6.00 -8.72 1.23
N LEU A 128 4.69 -8.49 1.03
CA LEU A 128 4.09 -7.19 1.32
C LEU A 128 4.24 -6.81 2.80
N ALA A 129 3.97 -7.74 3.72
CA ALA A 129 4.09 -7.47 5.15
C ALA A 129 5.55 -7.18 5.54
N GLU A 130 6.49 -7.97 5.00
CA GLU A 130 7.93 -7.80 5.23
C GLU A 130 8.45 -6.46 4.68
N LYS A 131 8.18 -6.15 3.41
CA LYS A 131 8.58 -4.88 2.79
C LYS A 131 7.97 -3.66 3.46
N ALA A 132 6.74 -3.78 3.96
CA ALA A 132 6.08 -2.72 4.71
C ALA A 132 6.57 -2.56 6.17
N GLY A 133 7.49 -3.41 6.62
CA GLY A 133 8.02 -3.40 7.99
C GLY A 133 6.97 -3.74 9.04
N ILE A 134 6.01 -4.60 8.70
CA ILE A 134 4.96 -5.07 9.61
C ILE A 134 5.58 -6.05 10.60
N ASP A 135 5.44 -5.77 11.90
CA ASP A 135 5.92 -6.64 12.96
C ASP A 135 4.81 -7.66 13.31
N ASN A 136 4.47 -8.58 12.40
CA ASN A 136 3.52 -9.66 12.69
C ASN A 136 4.20 -10.87 13.34
N ASP A 137 3.61 -11.39 14.41
CA ASP A 137 4.10 -12.60 15.09
C ASP A 137 3.64 -13.87 14.38
N PHE A 138 2.49 -13.80 13.71
CA PHE A 138 1.91 -14.93 13.00
C PHE A 138 1.43 -14.50 11.61
N PHE A 139 1.78 -15.32 10.60
CA PHE A 139 1.19 -15.31 9.28
C PHE A 139 0.47 -16.64 9.06
N ILE A 140 -0.85 -16.67 9.27
CA ILE A 140 -1.66 -17.88 9.13
C ILE A 140 -2.10 -18.10 7.68
N ARG A 141 -2.10 -19.35 7.22
CA ARG A 141 -2.72 -19.74 5.95
C ARG A 141 -3.84 -20.72 6.24
N THR A 142 -5.02 -20.56 5.64
CA THR A 142 -6.12 -21.51 5.92
C THR A 142 -5.86 -22.92 5.37
N THR A 143 -4.85 -23.10 4.51
CA THR A 143 -4.40 -24.43 4.10
C THR A 143 -3.50 -25.13 5.12
N ASP A 144 -3.04 -24.44 6.17
CA ASP A 144 -2.18 -24.99 7.21
C ASP A 144 -2.84 -26.21 7.91
N PRO A 145 -2.09 -27.27 8.24
CA PRO A 145 -2.65 -28.46 8.89
C PRO A 145 -3.28 -28.18 10.27
N ASP A 146 -2.66 -27.32 11.08
CA ASP A 146 -3.16 -26.93 12.42
C ASP A 146 -4.50 -26.19 12.31
N HIS A 147 -4.65 -25.33 11.31
CA HIS A 147 -5.90 -24.62 11.04
C HIS A 147 -7.01 -25.57 10.61
N LYS A 148 -6.72 -26.53 9.71
CA LYS A 148 -7.70 -27.54 9.29
C LYS A 148 -8.23 -28.34 10.48
N GLU A 149 -7.33 -28.76 11.36
CA GLU A 149 -7.71 -29.43 12.60
C GLU A 149 -8.59 -28.54 13.49
N ALA A 150 -8.20 -27.28 13.69
CA ALA A 150 -8.97 -26.32 14.46
C ALA A 150 -10.40 -26.15 13.91
N VAL A 151 -10.56 -26.03 12.59
CA VAL A 151 -11.87 -25.89 11.93
C VAL A 151 -12.71 -27.15 12.07
N GLN A 152 -12.12 -28.33 11.85
CA GLN A 152 -12.83 -29.62 12.00
C GLN A 152 -13.30 -29.82 13.44
N TYR A 153 -12.44 -29.53 14.42
CA TYR A 153 -12.82 -29.58 15.82
C TYR A 153 -13.93 -28.57 16.13
N PHE A 154 -13.81 -27.32 15.65
CA PHE A 154 -14.84 -26.30 15.85
C PHE A 154 -16.20 -26.76 15.30
N TRP A 155 -16.21 -27.36 14.10
CA TRP A 155 -17.40 -27.93 13.48
C TRP A 155 -18.03 -29.02 14.33
N ASP A 156 -17.26 -30.01 14.77
CA ASP A 156 -17.75 -31.13 15.59
C ASP A 156 -18.38 -30.62 16.89
N ARG A 157 -17.80 -29.58 17.51
CA ARG A 157 -18.37 -28.98 18.73
C ARG A 157 -19.71 -28.29 18.46
N LEU A 158 -19.88 -27.64 17.32
CA LEU A 158 -21.17 -27.03 16.93
C LEU A 158 -22.22 -28.10 16.64
N TRP A 159 -21.83 -29.19 15.99
CA TRP A 159 -22.68 -30.35 15.71
C TRP A 159 -23.14 -31.03 17.01
N ASP A 160 -22.20 -31.36 17.90
CA ASP A 160 -22.48 -32.01 19.20
C ASP A 160 -23.42 -31.20 20.07
N ARG A 161 -23.35 -29.87 19.99
CA ARG A 161 -24.22 -28.94 20.73
C ARG A 161 -25.57 -28.68 20.03
N GLY A 162 -25.81 -29.28 18.87
CA GLY A 162 -27.07 -29.18 18.12
C GLY A 162 -27.28 -27.84 17.39
N TYR A 163 -26.21 -27.06 17.20
CA TYR A 163 -26.26 -25.79 16.48
C TYR A 163 -26.14 -25.95 14.98
N ILE A 164 -25.66 -27.10 14.49
CA ILE A 164 -25.68 -27.44 13.07
C ILE A 164 -26.82 -28.44 12.82
N TYR A 165 -27.56 -28.23 11.74
CA TYR A 165 -28.57 -29.15 11.26
C TYR A 165 -28.55 -29.20 9.73
N GLU A 166 -29.11 -30.24 9.16
CA GLU A 166 -29.21 -30.39 7.72
C GLU A 166 -30.49 -29.74 7.19
N ALA A 167 -30.39 -28.99 6.11
CA ALA A 167 -31.53 -28.40 5.42
C ALA A 167 -31.33 -28.45 3.91
N THR A 168 -32.44 -28.41 3.18
CA THR A 168 -32.42 -28.29 1.72
C THR A 168 -32.71 -26.87 1.33
N HIS A 169 -31.74 -26.20 0.70
CA HIS A 169 -31.93 -24.89 0.12
C HIS A 169 -32.41 -25.04 -1.33
N LYS A 170 -33.49 -24.34 -1.68
CA LYS A 170 -34.06 -24.35 -3.04
C LYS A 170 -34.23 -22.93 -3.53
N GLY A 171 -33.82 -22.65 -4.75
CA GLY A 171 -34.00 -21.33 -5.35
C GLY A 171 -33.44 -21.23 -6.76
N TRP A 172 -33.72 -20.10 -7.40
CA TRP A 172 -33.14 -19.75 -8.68
C TRP A 172 -31.69 -19.30 -8.48
N TYR A 173 -30.74 -20.01 -9.04
CA TYR A 173 -29.32 -19.73 -8.91
C TYR A 173 -28.74 -19.26 -10.24
N CYS A 174 -27.98 -18.17 -10.22
CA CYS A 174 -27.15 -17.80 -11.35
C CYS A 174 -25.74 -18.37 -11.16
N VAL A 175 -25.30 -19.22 -12.08
CA VAL A 175 -23.94 -19.79 -12.06
C VAL A 175 -22.87 -18.71 -12.28
N SER A 176 -23.16 -17.75 -13.15
CA SER A 176 -22.27 -16.63 -13.47
C SER A 176 -22.11 -15.70 -12.26
N ASP A 177 -23.23 -15.29 -11.64
CA ASP A 177 -23.23 -14.37 -10.49
C ASP A 177 -22.98 -15.06 -9.15
N GLU A 178 -22.89 -16.40 -9.15
CA GLU A 178 -22.79 -17.28 -7.98
C GLU A 178 -23.87 -17.05 -6.90
N THR A 179 -25.03 -16.52 -7.27
CA THR A 179 -26.01 -15.98 -6.32
C THR A 179 -27.38 -16.62 -6.48
N PHE A 180 -28.05 -16.90 -5.36
CA PHE A 180 -29.46 -17.23 -5.35
C PHE A 180 -30.29 -15.96 -5.47
N TYR A 181 -31.13 -15.92 -6.50
CA TYR A 181 -32.07 -14.85 -6.76
C TYR A 181 -33.46 -15.22 -6.23
N PRO A 182 -34.09 -14.34 -5.42
CA PRO A 182 -35.52 -14.43 -5.17
C PRO A 182 -36.31 -14.41 -6.48
N GLU A 183 -37.43 -15.14 -6.53
CA GLU A 183 -38.27 -15.22 -7.73
C GLU A 183 -38.79 -13.85 -8.20
N SER A 184 -38.88 -12.87 -7.30
CA SER A 184 -39.22 -11.47 -7.63
C SER A 184 -38.15 -10.73 -8.45
N THR A 185 -36.91 -11.23 -8.46
CA THR A 185 -35.73 -10.59 -9.06
C THR A 185 -35.26 -11.24 -10.36
N ILE A 186 -36.04 -12.18 -10.91
CA ILE A 186 -35.75 -12.85 -12.19
C ILE A 186 -36.80 -12.46 -13.25
N GLU A 187 -36.43 -12.52 -14.53
CA GLU A 187 -37.28 -12.23 -15.68
C GLU A 187 -37.04 -13.18 -16.84
N LYS A 188 -38.01 -13.32 -17.76
CA LYS A 188 -37.81 -14.09 -18.99
C LYS A 188 -37.10 -13.20 -20.02
N ARG A 189 -35.96 -13.64 -20.52
CA ARG A 189 -35.25 -13.04 -21.66
C ARG A 189 -35.21 -13.99 -22.84
N LYS A 190 -34.97 -13.43 -24.03
CA LYS A 190 -34.83 -14.18 -25.27
C LYS A 190 -33.44 -13.95 -25.82
N ASP A 191 -32.71 -15.02 -26.10
CA ASP A 191 -31.40 -14.94 -26.73
C ASP A 191 -31.54 -14.36 -28.15
N PRO A 192 -30.84 -13.26 -28.49
CA PRO A 192 -30.96 -12.64 -29.81
C PRO A 192 -30.43 -13.49 -30.97
N MET A 193 -29.46 -14.38 -30.73
CA MET A 193 -28.84 -15.22 -31.75
C MET A 193 -29.58 -16.55 -31.94
N THR A 194 -30.03 -17.19 -30.85
CA THR A 194 -30.68 -18.51 -30.92
C THR A 194 -32.20 -18.43 -30.90
N GLY A 195 -32.76 -17.33 -30.41
CA GLY A 195 -34.21 -17.16 -30.22
C GLY A 195 -34.77 -17.94 -29.04
N GLU A 196 -33.94 -18.57 -28.22
CA GLU A 196 -34.35 -19.37 -27.06
C GLU A 196 -34.76 -18.47 -25.89
N VAL A 197 -35.83 -18.84 -25.18
CA VAL A 197 -36.34 -18.10 -24.01
C VAL A 197 -35.80 -18.74 -22.74
N PHE A 198 -35.06 -17.97 -21.94
CA PHE A 198 -34.50 -18.40 -20.67
C PHE A 198 -34.86 -17.45 -19.54
N LEU A 199 -34.76 -17.91 -18.29
CA LEU A 199 -34.91 -17.05 -17.11
C LEU A 199 -33.56 -16.41 -16.79
N ALA A 200 -33.56 -15.11 -16.54
CA ALA A 200 -32.37 -14.33 -16.25
C ALA A 200 -32.56 -13.48 -14.99
N SER A 201 -31.47 -13.17 -14.30
CA SER A 201 -31.45 -12.13 -13.27
C SER A 201 -31.83 -10.79 -13.90
N LYS A 202 -32.74 -10.04 -13.25
CA LYS A 202 -33.08 -8.67 -13.69
C LYS A 202 -31.89 -7.72 -13.59
N GLU A 203 -31.01 -7.98 -12.63
CA GLU A 203 -29.87 -7.13 -12.30
C GLU A 203 -28.73 -7.30 -13.31
N THR A 204 -28.33 -8.53 -13.56
CA THR A 204 -27.14 -8.84 -14.37
C THR A 204 -27.50 -9.26 -15.79
N GLY A 205 -28.74 -9.68 -16.02
CA GLY A 205 -29.17 -10.28 -17.28
C GLY A 205 -28.66 -11.71 -17.50
N ASN A 206 -27.93 -12.27 -16.53
CA ASN A 206 -27.35 -13.61 -16.63
C ASN A 206 -28.40 -14.69 -16.37
N ALA A 207 -28.27 -15.83 -17.04
CA ALA A 207 -29.21 -16.94 -16.93
C ALA A 207 -29.25 -17.51 -15.51
N VAL A 208 -30.45 -17.87 -15.05
CA VAL A 208 -30.70 -18.52 -13.76
C VAL A 208 -31.32 -19.89 -13.96
N GLU A 209 -30.97 -20.84 -13.10
CA GLU A 209 -31.51 -22.18 -13.08
C GLU A 209 -32.04 -22.56 -11.70
N TRP A 210 -33.08 -23.38 -11.64
CA TRP A 210 -33.60 -23.83 -10.36
C TRP A 210 -32.65 -24.88 -9.77
N MET A 211 -32.09 -24.59 -8.60
CA MET A 211 -31.23 -25.51 -7.86
C MET A 211 -31.87 -25.93 -6.54
N GLU A 212 -31.64 -27.20 -6.19
CA GLU A 212 -31.95 -27.77 -4.90
C GLU A 212 -30.66 -28.40 -4.33
N GLU A 213 -30.14 -27.82 -3.25
CA GLU A 213 -28.91 -28.27 -2.60
C GLU A 213 -29.19 -28.63 -1.14
N LYS A 214 -28.84 -29.87 -0.77
CA LYS A 214 -28.77 -30.29 0.63
C LYS A 214 -27.49 -29.71 1.24
N THR A 215 -27.62 -28.86 2.24
CA THR A 215 -26.49 -28.22 2.93
C THR A 215 -26.70 -28.23 4.45
N TYR A 216 -25.62 -28.05 5.19
CA TYR A 216 -25.67 -27.85 6.63
C TYR A 216 -25.92 -26.38 6.95
N HIS A 217 -26.75 -26.13 7.94
CA HIS A 217 -27.13 -24.80 8.41
C HIS A 217 -26.76 -24.63 9.89
N PHE A 218 -26.24 -23.46 10.24
CA PHE A 218 -26.01 -23.02 11.61
C PHE A 218 -27.23 -22.25 12.11
N ARG A 219 -27.69 -22.60 13.32
CA ARG A 219 -28.84 -22.01 14.02
C ARG A 219 -28.55 -20.61 14.55
N LEU A 220 -28.18 -19.68 13.67
CA LEU A 220 -27.86 -18.30 14.03
C LEU A 220 -29.03 -17.61 14.75
N THR A 221 -30.27 -17.90 14.34
CA THR A 221 -31.48 -17.32 14.96
C THR A 221 -31.62 -17.69 16.44
N ALA A 222 -31.10 -18.85 16.87
CA ALA A 222 -31.14 -19.26 18.27
C ALA A 222 -30.20 -18.43 19.18
N LEU A 223 -29.30 -17.63 18.60
CA LEU A 223 -28.35 -16.78 19.34
C LEU A 223 -28.80 -15.31 19.39
N LYS A 224 -29.93 -14.95 18.76
CA LYS A 224 -30.42 -13.57 18.63
C LYS A 224 -30.44 -12.82 19.96
N ASP A 225 -31.12 -13.36 20.97
CA ASP A 225 -31.28 -12.68 22.26
C ASP A 225 -29.95 -12.52 23.01
N ARG A 226 -29.03 -13.49 22.86
CA ARG A 226 -27.69 -13.40 23.46
C ARG A 226 -26.84 -12.32 22.80
N LEU A 227 -26.93 -12.18 21.47
CA LEU A 227 -26.24 -11.13 20.73
C LEU A 227 -26.77 -9.74 21.11
N LEU A 228 -28.09 -9.55 21.08
CA LEU A 228 -28.69 -8.26 21.42
C LEU A 228 -28.36 -7.82 22.85
N LYS A 229 -28.46 -8.75 23.80
CA LYS A 229 -28.05 -8.49 25.19
C LYS A 229 -26.57 -8.12 25.28
N PHE A 230 -25.71 -8.81 24.55
CA PHE A 230 -24.28 -8.48 24.54
C PHE A 230 -24.02 -7.07 23.97
N PHE A 231 -24.71 -6.66 22.90
CA PHE A 231 -24.55 -5.31 22.34
C PHE A 231 -25.07 -4.23 23.29
N GLU A 232 -26.17 -4.48 23.99
CA GLU A 232 -26.71 -3.58 25.02
C GLU A 232 -25.70 -3.39 26.18
N GLU A 233 -25.09 -4.48 26.64
CA GLU A 233 -24.10 -4.45 27.72
C GLU A 233 -22.74 -3.87 27.27
N ASN A 234 -22.46 -3.82 25.97
CA ASN A 234 -21.16 -3.42 25.40
C ASN A 234 -21.32 -2.44 24.23
N PRO A 235 -21.89 -1.24 24.42
CA PRO A 235 -22.22 -0.32 23.33
C PRO A 235 -21.01 0.20 22.53
N GLU A 236 -19.81 0.16 23.13
CA GLU A 236 -18.56 0.60 22.51
C GLU A 236 -17.76 -0.54 21.85
N TRP A 237 -18.32 -1.75 21.81
CA TRP A 237 -17.64 -2.94 21.29
C TRP A 237 -17.18 -2.76 19.84
N ILE A 238 -17.99 -2.12 19.00
CA ILE A 238 -17.67 -1.82 17.59
C ILE A 238 -17.34 -0.33 17.46
N VAL A 239 -16.16 -0.05 16.92
CA VAL A 239 -15.70 1.29 16.57
C VAL A 239 -15.63 1.42 15.05
N PRO A 240 -16.18 2.49 14.46
CA PRO A 240 -16.86 3.62 15.11
C PRO A 240 -18.33 3.31 15.45
N ALA A 241 -18.90 4.04 16.41
CA ALA A 241 -20.24 3.81 16.97
C ALA A 241 -21.41 3.69 15.95
N PRO A 242 -21.43 4.38 14.79
CA PRO A 242 -22.48 4.17 13.79
C PRO A 242 -22.58 2.72 13.29
N ARG A 243 -21.46 1.99 13.21
CA ARG A 243 -21.43 0.58 12.78
C ARG A 243 -22.11 -0.35 13.78
N MET A 244 -22.03 -0.02 15.07
CA MET A 244 -22.75 -0.77 16.09
C MET A 244 -24.26 -0.72 15.86
N LYS A 245 -24.78 0.46 15.51
CA LYS A 245 -26.22 0.64 15.22
C LYS A 245 -26.67 -0.16 14.02
N GLU A 246 -25.88 -0.17 12.94
CA GLU A 246 -26.14 -0.99 11.74
C GLU A 246 -26.20 -2.49 12.09
N VAL A 247 -25.28 -2.96 12.95
CA VAL A 247 -25.23 -4.37 13.37
C VAL A 247 -26.42 -4.74 14.26
N VAL A 248 -26.77 -3.89 15.23
CA VAL A 248 -27.92 -4.11 16.11
C VAL A 248 -29.21 -4.20 15.29
N ASP A 249 -29.46 -3.23 14.42
CA ASP A 249 -30.65 -3.21 13.55
C ASP A 249 -30.74 -4.49 12.69
N TRP A 250 -29.60 -4.92 12.13
CA TRP A 250 -29.56 -6.14 11.32
C TRP A 250 -29.89 -7.41 12.14
N VAL A 251 -29.38 -7.52 13.36
CA VAL A 251 -29.69 -8.66 14.26
C VAL A 251 -31.14 -8.62 14.74
N GLU A 252 -31.69 -7.44 14.97
CA GLU A 252 -33.10 -7.27 15.35
C GLU A 252 -34.05 -7.67 14.22
N ASN A 253 -33.77 -7.24 13.00
CA ASN A 253 -34.76 -7.21 11.92
C ASN A 253 -34.50 -8.17 10.76
N SER A 254 -33.31 -8.79 10.65
CA SER A 254 -32.90 -9.53 9.44
C SER A 254 -32.01 -10.75 9.71
N LEU A 255 -32.12 -11.34 10.90
CA LEU A 255 -31.36 -12.53 11.27
C LEU A 255 -32.00 -13.82 10.74
N GLU A 256 -31.22 -14.62 10.02
CA GLU A 256 -31.63 -15.90 9.44
C GLU A 256 -30.57 -16.98 9.73
N ASP A 257 -30.98 -18.25 9.74
CA ASP A 257 -30.04 -19.36 9.88
C ASP A 257 -29.10 -19.45 8.69
N LEU A 258 -27.81 -19.65 8.96
CA LEU A 258 -26.74 -19.50 7.98
C LEU A 258 -26.41 -20.86 7.36
N SER A 259 -26.42 -20.98 6.02
CA SER A 259 -25.87 -22.16 5.35
C SER A 259 -24.34 -22.18 5.46
N VAL A 260 -23.79 -23.21 6.10
CA VAL A 260 -22.39 -23.36 6.48
C VAL A 260 -21.66 -24.53 5.80
N SER A 261 -22.29 -25.18 4.82
CA SER A 261 -21.59 -26.10 3.90
C SER A 261 -22.01 -25.88 2.45
N ARG A 262 -21.23 -26.44 1.53
CA ARG A 262 -21.48 -26.44 0.08
C ARG A 262 -21.26 -27.85 -0.46
N PRO A 263 -22.05 -28.33 -1.43
CA PRO A 263 -21.78 -29.61 -2.08
C PRO A 263 -20.42 -29.61 -2.78
N THR A 264 -19.67 -30.71 -2.66
CA THR A 264 -18.32 -30.84 -3.25
C THR A 264 -18.32 -30.85 -4.77
N SER A 265 -19.44 -31.24 -5.39
CA SER A 265 -19.64 -31.11 -6.84
C SER A 265 -19.55 -29.66 -7.33
N ARG A 266 -19.83 -28.69 -6.46
CA ARG A 266 -19.72 -27.25 -6.73
C ARG A 266 -18.40 -26.70 -6.19
N LEU A 267 -18.10 -26.98 -4.92
CA LEU A 267 -16.92 -26.46 -4.24
C LEU A 267 -16.03 -27.60 -3.73
N ASP A 268 -15.02 -27.94 -4.53
CA ASP A 268 -14.04 -28.98 -4.17
C ASP A 268 -12.89 -28.42 -3.32
N TRP A 269 -12.50 -27.16 -3.58
CA TRP A 269 -11.40 -26.50 -2.88
C TRP A 269 -11.81 -25.88 -1.54
N GLY A 270 -11.74 -26.69 -0.48
CA GLY A 270 -11.98 -26.28 0.91
C GLY A 270 -11.83 -27.41 1.94
N ILE A 271 -12.12 -27.11 3.20
CA ILE A 271 -12.07 -28.10 4.29
C ILE A 271 -13.34 -28.97 4.25
N ARG A 272 -13.19 -30.30 4.23
CA ARG A 272 -14.33 -31.22 4.20
C ARG A 272 -15.09 -31.23 5.53
N VAL A 273 -16.41 -31.39 5.46
CA VAL A 273 -17.24 -31.61 6.63
C VAL A 273 -16.85 -32.94 7.30
N PRO A 274 -16.54 -32.96 8.61
CA PRO A 274 -16.28 -34.20 9.33
C PRO A 274 -17.42 -35.21 9.14
N ASN A 275 -17.06 -36.44 8.75
CA ASN A 275 -17.98 -37.55 8.49
C ASN A 275 -18.96 -37.36 7.31
N ASP A 276 -18.82 -36.33 6.47
CA ASP A 276 -19.55 -36.17 5.20
C ASP A 276 -18.65 -35.59 4.11
N GLU A 277 -17.98 -36.46 3.36
CA GLU A 277 -17.12 -36.05 2.24
C GLU A 277 -17.89 -35.46 1.05
N SER A 278 -19.23 -35.51 1.02
CA SER A 278 -20.02 -34.87 -0.04
C SER A 278 -20.17 -33.35 0.17
N GLN A 279 -19.70 -32.83 1.30
CA GLN A 279 -19.85 -31.44 1.70
C GLN A 279 -18.51 -30.81 2.08
N THR A 280 -18.35 -29.56 1.68
CA THR A 280 -17.23 -28.68 2.03
C THR A 280 -17.72 -27.61 3.00
N ILE A 281 -17.00 -27.41 4.10
CA ILE A 281 -17.28 -26.34 5.08
C ILE A 281 -17.20 -25.00 4.36
N TYR A 282 -18.18 -24.15 4.64
CA TYR A 282 -18.26 -22.82 4.05
C TYR A 282 -17.15 -21.91 4.57
N VAL A 283 -16.57 -21.13 3.65
CA VAL A 283 -15.38 -20.30 3.88
C VAL A 283 -15.44 -19.42 5.12
N TRP A 284 -16.61 -18.95 5.56
CA TRP A 284 -16.67 -18.08 6.75
C TRP A 284 -16.52 -18.82 8.08
N ILE A 285 -16.86 -20.11 8.19
CA ILE A 285 -16.49 -20.85 9.41
C ILE A 285 -14.98 -21.06 9.43
N ASP A 286 -14.45 -21.56 8.32
CA ASP A 286 -13.02 -21.77 8.07
C ASP A 286 -12.21 -20.51 8.38
N ALA A 287 -12.45 -19.44 7.62
CA ALA A 287 -11.78 -18.16 7.77
C ALA A 287 -11.91 -17.59 9.18
N LEU A 288 -13.08 -17.57 9.83
CA LEU A 288 -13.21 -16.95 11.16
C LEU A 288 -12.45 -17.70 12.26
N VAL A 289 -12.26 -19.02 12.12
CA VAL A 289 -11.50 -19.83 13.10
C VAL A 289 -10.00 -19.51 13.08
N ASN A 290 -9.50 -18.79 12.07
CA ASN A 290 -8.08 -18.38 12.00
C ASN A 290 -7.64 -17.65 13.29
N TYR A 291 -8.53 -16.80 13.82
CA TYR A 291 -8.23 -15.93 14.96
C TYR A 291 -7.87 -16.68 16.23
N VAL A 292 -8.48 -17.87 16.43
CA VAL A 292 -8.24 -18.72 17.59
C VAL A 292 -7.16 -19.76 17.33
N THR A 293 -6.90 -20.10 16.07
CA THR A 293 -5.94 -21.15 15.67
C THR A 293 -4.54 -20.83 16.16
N LYS A 294 -3.97 -19.68 15.77
CA LYS A 294 -2.62 -19.28 16.23
C LYS A 294 -2.57 -18.88 17.71
N ALA A 295 -3.74 -18.69 18.32
CA ALA A 295 -3.85 -18.54 19.78
C ALA A 295 -3.96 -19.89 20.51
N GLY A 296 -3.72 -21.03 19.86
CA GLY A 296 -3.58 -22.35 20.49
C GLY A 296 -4.84 -23.23 20.48
N TYR A 297 -5.91 -22.84 19.79
CA TYR A 297 -7.11 -23.68 19.64
C TYR A 297 -6.83 -24.84 18.67
N PRO A 298 -7.31 -26.08 18.93
CA PRO A 298 -8.25 -26.50 19.98
C PRO A 298 -7.61 -26.95 21.31
N TYR A 299 -6.28 -26.86 21.43
CA TYR A 299 -5.49 -27.40 22.54
C TYR A 299 -5.44 -26.52 23.80
N TRP A 300 -6.48 -25.73 24.02
CA TRP A 300 -6.56 -24.80 25.15
C TRP A 300 -6.67 -25.52 26.49
N THR A 301 -5.76 -25.16 27.39
CA THR A 301 -5.87 -25.39 28.84
C THR A 301 -6.12 -24.05 29.53
N PRO A 302 -6.64 -24.03 30.77
CA PRO A 302 -6.81 -22.78 31.52
C PRO A 302 -5.55 -21.91 31.59
N GLU A 303 -4.37 -22.52 31.48
CA GLU A 303 -3.05 -21.88 31.53
C GLU A 303 -2.57 -21.40 30.14
N THR A 304 -2.87 -22.11 29.05
CA THR A 304 -2.38 -21.76 27.70
C THR A 304 -3.19 -20.65 27.03
N VAL A 305 -4.51 -20.58 27.26
CA VAL A 305 -5.40 -19.54 26.66
C VAL A 305 -4.89 -18.12 26.93
N GLN A 306 -4.40 -17.86 28.14
CA GLN A 306 -3.89 -16.54 28.53
C GLN A 306 -2.48 -16.26 28.00
N LYS A 307 -1.67 -17.30 27.82
CA LYS A 307 -0.29 -17.16 27.30
C LYS A 307 -0.28 -16.80 25.82
N ASP A 308 -1.24 -17.35 25.07
CA ASP A 308 -1.30 -17.27 23.61
C ASP A 308 -2.17 -16.08 23.11
N GLY A 309 -2.63 -15.23 24.03
CA GLY A 309 -3.22 -13.92 23.73
C GLY A 309 -4.75 -13.87 23.58
N TRP A 310 -5.46 -15.01 23.53
CA TRP A 310 -6.92 -15.04 23.39
C TRP A 310 -7.66 -14.63 24.67
N PRO A 311 -8.79 -13.90 24.61
CA PRO A 311 -9.41 -13.30 23.42
C PRO A 311 -8.61 -12.13 22.83
N ALA A 312 -8.76 -11.94 21.51
CA ALA A 312 -8.22 -10.75 20.84
C ALA A 312 -8.73 -9.47 21.52
N ASP A 313 -7.82 -8.56 21.81
CA ASP A 313 -8.17 -7.24 22.35
C ASP A 313 -8.78 -6.37 21.24
N ILE A 314 -8.28 -6.49 20.01
CA ILE A 314 -8.81 -5.78 18.84
C ILE A 314 -8.78 -6.67 17.60
N HIS A 315 -9.93 -6.82 16.92
CA HIS A 315 -9.95 -7.20 15.51
C HIS A 315 -10.07 -5.96 14.64
N ILE A 316 -9.14 -5.76 13.72
CA ILE A 316 -9.17 -4.67 12.75
C ILE A 316 -9.71 -5.22 11.44
N ILE A 317 -10.77 -4.63 10.91
CA ILE A 317 -11.47 -5.14 9.72
C ILE A 317 -11.94 -4.02 8.79
N GLY A 318 -12.13 -4.35 7.51
CA GLY A 318 -12.81 -3.48 6.55
C GLY A 318 -14.33 -3.45 6.76
N LYS A 319 -14.97 -2.35 6.35
CA LYS A 319 -16.43 -2.16 6.46
C LYS A 319 -17.28 -3.22 5.74
N ASP A 320 -16.72 -3.87 4.72
CA ASP A 320 -17.37 -4.89 3.89
C ASP A 320 -17.54 -6.23 4.60
N ILE A 321 -16.77 -6.48 5.66
CA ILE A 321 -16.78 -7.75 6.39
C ILE A 321 -17.33 -7.64 7.82
N VAL A 322 -17.98 -6.51 8.14
CA VAL A 322 -18.58 -6.23 9.46
C VAL A 322 -19.59 -7.30 9.86
N ARG A 323 -20.46 -7.74 8.94
CA ARG A 323 -21.48 -8.77 9.24
C ARG A 323 -20.86 -10.07 9.75
N PHE A 324 -19.76 -10.50 9.14
CA PHE A 324 -19.10 -11.75 9.51
C PHE A 324 -18.47 -11.65 10.91
N HIS A 325 -17.83 -10.53 11.22
CA HIS A 325 -17.09 -10.35 12.48
C HIS A 325 -17.95 -9.89 13.66
N CYS A 326 -19.01 -9.16 13.38
CA CYS A 326 -19.84 -8.54 14.41
C CYS A 326 -21.12 -9.33 14.69
N VAL A 327 -21.41 -10.38 13.91
CA VAL A 327 -22.60 -11.20 14.10
C VAL A 327 -22.31 -12.68 14.02
N TYR A 328 -21.73 -13.15 12.91
CA TYR A 328 -21.49 -14.60 12.77
C TYR A 328 -20.43 -15.06 13.76
N TRP A 329 -19.31 -14.36 13.81
CA TRP A 329 -18.22 -14.70 14.72
C TRP A 329 -18.63 -14.73 16.19
N PRO A 330 -19.25 -13.67 16.77
CA PRO A 330 -19.71 -13.74 18.15
C PRO A 330 -20.78 -14.82 18.36
N ALA A 331 -21.67 -15.07 17.40
CA ALA A 331 -22.65 -16.16 17.51
C ALA A 331 -21.99 -17.54 17.55
N LEU A 332 -21.00 -17.79 16.69
CA LEU A 332 -20.22 -19.02 16.65
C LEU A 332 -19.47 -19.24 17.96
N LEU A 333 -18.81 -18.20 18.48
CA LEU A 333 -18.14 -18.24 19.78
C LEU A 333 -19.13 -18.48 20.93
N MET A 334 -20.27 -17.79 20.95
CA MET A 334 -21.33 -17.96 21.96
C MET A 334 -21.94 -19.36 21.92
N ALA A 335 -22.12 -19.95 20.75
CA ALA A 335 -22.61 -21.33 20.61
C ALA A 335 -21.69 -22.34 21.29
N LEU A 336 -20.38 -22.07 21.32
CA LEU A 336 -19.37 -22.90 21.99
C LEU A 336 -18.98 -22.40 23.39
N ASP A 337 -19.59 -21.32 23.89
CA ASP A 337 -19.24 -20.60 25.12
C ASP A 337 -17.76 -20.19 25.19
N LEU A 338 -17.21 -19.78 24.05
CA LEU A 338 -15.85 -19.25 23.95
C LEU A 338 -15.81 -17.74 24.24
N PRO A 339 -14.69 -17.20 24.76
CA PRO A 339 -14.55 -15.77 25.02
C PRO A 339 -14.64 -14.96 23.72
N LEU A 340 -15.36 -13.84 23.77
CA LEU A 340 -15.50 -12.89 22.65
C LEU A 340 -14.29 -11.94 22.58
N PRO A 341 -13.94 -11.44 21.39
CA PRO A 341 -12.96 -10.36 21.26
C PRO A 341 -13.44 -9.11 22.00
N ARG A 342 -12.51 -8.27 22.47
CA ARG A 342 -12.86 -7.13 23.35
C ARG A 342 -13.33 -5.91 22.58
N ARG A 343 -12.78 -5.64 21.40
CA ARG A 343 -13.18 -4.55 20.50
C ARG A 343 -13.07 -5.00 19.05
N ILE A 344 -13.91 -4.42 18.19
CA ILE A 344 -13.81 -4.51 16.74
C ILE A 344 -13.57 -3.09 16.20
N LEU A 345 -12.43 -2.86 15.57
CA LEU A 345 -12.15 -1.62 14.84
C LEU A 345 -12.45 -1.84 13.36
N THR A 346 -13.38 -1.06 12.85
CA THR A 346 -13.80 -1.12 11.45
C THR A 346 -13.31 0.13 10.72
N HIS A 347 -12.68 -0.06 9.57
CA HIS A 347 -12.22 1.04 8.73
C HIS A 347 -12.92 1.05 7.38
N SER A 348 -12.93 2.23 6.75
CA SER A 348 -13.50 2.41 5.42
C SER A 348 -12.49 2.10 4.33
N HIS A 349 -12.94 2.12 3.07
CA HIS A 349 -12.12 1.71 1.94
C HIS A 349 -11.25 2.87 1.45
N TRP A 350 -10.10 2.50 0.89
CA TRP A 350 -9.35 3.38 0.01
C TRP A 350 -9.95 3.31 -1.40
N THR A 351 -10.00 4.46 -2.04
CA THR A 351 -10.55 4.69 -3.39
C THR A 351 -9.49 5.39 -4.24
N LEU A 352 -9.63 5.35 -5.56
CA LEU A 352 -8.83 6.15 -6.49
C LEU A 352 -9.79 6.98 -7.35
N GLY A 353 -9.62 8.31 -7.35
CA GLY A 353 -10.55 9.21 -8.04
C GLY A 353 -12.01 9.09 -7.55
N GLY A 354 -12.20 8.77 -6.27
CA GLY A 354 -13.54 8.53 -5.68
C GLY A 354 -14.23 7.23 -6.10
N LYS A 355 -13.58 6.38 -6.90
CA LYS A 355 -14.10 5.05 -7.27
C LYS A 355 -13.44 3.97 -6.42
N LYS A 356 -14.20 2.95 -6.04
CA LYS A 356 -13.68 1.76 -5.37
C LYS A 356 -12.62 1.10 -6.27
N MET A 357 -11.49 0.72 -5.67
CA MET A 357 -10.45 0.00 -6.40
C MET A 357 -10.94 -1.39 -6.82
N SER A 358 -10.80 -1.73 -8.09
CA SER A 358 -11.00 -3.10 -8.57
C SER A 358 -10.12 -3.40 -9.77
N LYS A 359 -9.68 -4.65 -9.87
CA LYS A 359 -8.85 -5.12 -11.00
C LYS A 359 -9.54 -4.91 -12.34
N SER A 360 -10.86 -5.12 -12.40
CA SER A 360 -11.66 -4.94 -13.61
C SER A 360 -11.73 -3.50 -14.10
N LEU A 361 -11.49 -2.52 -13.22
CA LEU A 361 -11.50 -1.09 -13.57
C LEU A 361 -10.08 -0.53 -13.78
N GLY A 362 -9.03 -1.35 -13.63
CA GLY A 362 -7.63 -0.91 -13.76
C GLY A 362 -7.13 0.01 -12.64
N ASN A 363 -8.02 0.57 -11.81
CA ASN A 363 -7.72 1.64 -10.84
C ASN A 363 -7.10 1.15 -9.52
N VAL A 364 -6.39 0.03 -9.50
CA VAL A 364 -5.81 -0.56 -8.29
C VAL A 364 -4.43 0.04 -8.01
N VAL A 365 -4.24 0.61 -6.82
CA VAL A 365 -2.93 1.10 -6.39
C VAL A 365 -2.08 -0.07 -5.88
N ASN A 366 -0.98 -0.36 -6.58
CA ASN A 366 0.01 -1.35 -6.19
C ASN A 366 0.83 -0.82 -4.99
N PRO A 367 0.82 -1.51 -3.83
CA PRO A 367 1.51 -1.05 -2.63
C PRO A 367 3.04 -1.12 -2.76
N PHE A 368 3.59 -2.08 -3.52
CA PHE A 368 5.04 -2.20 -3.72
C PHE A 368 5.58 -0.98 -4.45
N LEU A 369 4.99 -0.65 -5.61
CA LEU A 369 5.38 0.54 -6.38
C LEU A 369 5.22 1.84 -5.58
N ALA A 370 4.18 1.93 -4.74
CA ALA A 370 4.00 3.09 -3.86
C ALA A 370 5.14 3.19 -2.82
N MET A 371 5.53 2.07 -2.22
CA MET A 371 6.64 2.03 -1.25
C MET A 371 8.00 2.26 -1.92
N ASP A 372 8.24 1.70 -3.10
CA ASP A 372 9.47 1.92 -3.86
C ASP A 372 9.61 3.41 -4.25
N ARG A 373 8.50 4.03 -4.66
CA ARG A 373 8.48 5.43 -5.10
C ARG A 373 8.64 6.44 -3.95
N PHE A 374 7.94 6.23 -2.84
CA PHE A 374 7.85 7.23 -1.76
C PHE A 374 8.57 6.85 -0.47
N GLY A 375 9.00 5.60 -0.34
CA GLY A 375 9.54 5.03 0.88
C GLY A 375 8.45 4.46 1.80
N VAL A 376 8.76 3.32 2.41
CA VAL A 376 7.88 2.56 3.31
C VAL A 376 7.30 3.44 4.43
N GLU A 377 8.16 4.17 5.14
CA GLU A 377 7.78 5.02 6.27
C GLU A 377 6.80 6.13 5.86
N VAL A 378 6.97 6.70 4.66
CA VAL A 378 6.10 7.74 4.13
C VAL A 378 4.72 7.18 3.78
N ILE A 379 4.67 6.00 3.16
CA ILE A 379 3.40 5.31 2.89
C ILE A 379 2.67 4.99 4.19
N ARG A 380 3.36 4.44 5.19
CA ARG A 380 2.78 4.14 6.51
C ARG A 380 2.18 5.38 7.15
N TYR A 381 2.94 6.47 7.19
CA TYR A 381 2.48 7.76 7.72
C TYR A 381 1.26 8.28 6.96
N PHE A 382 1.30 8.27 5.63
CA PHE A 382 0.20 8.73 4.78
C PHE A 382 -1.08 7.94 5.02
N LEU A 383 -0.99 6.61 5.08
CA LEU A 383 -2.15 5.74 5.27
C LEU A 383 -2.83 5.97 6.62
N ILE A 384 -2.09 6.27 7.68
CA ILE A 384 -2.69 6.58 8.99
C ILE A 384 -3.21 8.02 9.06
N SER A 385 -2.48 8.98 8.47
CA SER A 385 -2.86 10.39 8.50
C SER A 385 -4.14 10.68 7.70
N ASN A 386 -4.27 10.04 6.53
CA ASN A 386 -5.36 10.28 5.58
C ASN A 386 -6.40 9.16 5.53
N GLY A 387 -6.09 8.00 6.12
CA GLY A 387 -7.05 6.95 6.34
C GLY A 387 -8.19 7.42 7.21
N ARG A 388 -9.41 7.04 6.85
CA ARG A 388 -10.64 7.39 7.58
C ARG A 388 -11.33 6.12 8.04
N LEU A 389 -11.83 6.14 9.28
CA LEU A 389 -12.59 5.02 9.84
C LEU A 389 -14.02 5.00 9.28
N LEU A 390 -14.69 6.15 9.25
CA LEU A 390 -16.11 6.27 8.88
C LEU A 390 -16.37 6.45 7.38
N GLN A 391 -15.51 7.18 6.68
CA GLN A 391 -15.71 7.57 5.29
C GLN A 391 -14.61 6.99 4.42
N ASP A 392 -14.90 6.73 3.15
CA ASP A 392 -13.86 6.29 2.22
C ASP A 392 -12.83 7.41 2.02
N ALA A 393 -11.57 7.01 1.91
CA ALA A 393 -10.45 7.91 1.64
C ALA A 393 -10.00 7.72 0.19
N SER A 394 -9.59 8.81 -0.47
CA SER A 394 -8.98 8.71 -1.81
C SER A 394 -7.47 8.69 -1.69
N TYR A 395 -6.84 7.75 -2.39
CA TYR A 395 -5.41 7.76 -2.64
C TYR A 395 -5.09 8.84 -3.66
N ASP A 396 -4.07 9.65 -3.39
CA ASP A 396 -3.61 10.72 -4.28
C ASP A 396 -2.15 11.02 -3.98
N ASN A 397 -1.29 10.86 -5.01
CA ASN A 397 0.14 11.12 -4.93
C ASN A 397 0.45 12.58 -4.56
N LYS A 398 -0.35 13.55 -5.02
CA LYS A 398 -0.17 14.97 -4.71
C LYS A 398 -0.40 15.24 -3.24
N ILE A 399 -1.47 14.68 -2.67
CA ILE A 399 -1.77 14.81 -1.25
C ILE A 399 -0.66 14.17 -0.40
N LEU A 400 -0.14 13.02 -0.83
CA LEU A 400 0.97 12.34 -0.19
C LEU A 400 2.24 13.21 -0.17
N VAL A 401 2.63 13.77 -1.33
CA VAL A 401 3.77 14.67 -1.44
C VAL A 401 3.58 15.92 -0.58
N ASP A 402 2.39 16.50 -0.54
CA ASP A 402 2.09 17.67 0.30
C ASP A 402 2.20 17.36 1.80
N ILE A 403 1.82 16.16 2.22
CA ILE A 403 1.97 15.69 3.61
C ILE A 403 3.44 15.49 3.94
N TYR A 404 4.19 14.85 3.04
CA TYR A 404 5.62 14.66 3.19
C TYR A 404 6.34 16.00 3.40
N LYS A 405 6.09 16.97 2.51
CA LYS A 405 6.70 18.30 2.55
C LYS A 405 6.34 19.05 3.82
N ARG A 406 5.05 19.09 4.19
CA ARG A 406 4.59 19.93 5.31
C ARG A 406 4.87 19.30 6.66
N GLN A 407 4.60 18.01 6.84
CA GLN A 407 4.59 17.38 8.16
C GLN A 407 5.91 16.66 8.46
N LEU A 408 6.49 15.95 7.49
CA LEU A 408 7.71 15.17 7.70
C LEU A 408 8.98 16.01 7.46
N GLN A 409 9.20 16.44 6.22
CA GLN A 409 10.39 17.20 5.84
C GLN A 409 10.41 18.59 6.48
N GLY A 410 9.37 19.39 6.26
CA GLY A 410 9.26 20.75 6.81
C GLY A 410 8.90 20.82 8.29
N GLY A 411 8.17 19.82 8.80
CA GLY A 411 7.80 19.73 10.21
C GLY A 411 8.95 19.20 11.06
N VAL A 412 9.17 17.88 11.04
CA VAL A 412 10.14 17.22 11.91
C VAL A 412 11.58 17.40 11.42
N GLY A 413 11.85 17.15 10.13
CA GLY A 413 13.20 17.17 9.56
C GLY A 413 13.88 18.54 9.64
N ASN A 414 13.19 19.59 9.22
CA ASN A 414 13.67 20.97 9.29
C ASN A 414 13.89 21.42 10.75
N LEU A 415 12.96 21.07 11.66
CA LEU A 415 13.11 21.39 13.08
C LEU A 415 14.36 20.74 13.67
N LEU A 416 14.58 19.45 13.39
CA LEU A 416 15.78 18.74 13.82
C LEU A 416 17.05 19.43 13.33
N GLY A 417 17.10 19.79 12.04
CA GLY A 417 18.22 20.51 11.45
C GLY A 417 18.50 21.85 12.14
N ARG A 418 17.46 22.64 12.41
CA ARG A 418 17.57 23.95 13.09
C ARG A 418 18.08 23.82 14.51
N VAL A 419 17.67 22.78 15.24
CA VAL A 419 18.06 22.56 16.65
C VAL A 419 19.46 21.96 16.76
N MET A 420 19.76 20.88 16.03
CA MET A 420 20.97 20.07 16.25
C MET A 420 22.20 20.55 15.48
N ARG A 421 22.06 21.27 14.36
CA ARG A 421 23.20 21.63 13.48
C ARG A 421 23.79 23.02 13.73
N SER A 422 23.18 23.83 14.59
CA SER A 422 23.67 25.18 14.88
C SER A 422 25.01 25.16 15.61
N LYS A 423 25.93 26.06 15.22
CA LYS A 423 27.20 26.28 15.93
C LYS A 423 27.08 27.27 17.10
N LYS A 424 25.92 27.93 17.25
CA LYS A 424 25.70 28.97 18.28
C LYS A 424 25.38 28.41 19.65
N TRP A 425 25.01 27.13 19.73
CA TRP A 425 24.68 26.46 20.98
C TRP A 425 25.07 24.98 20.91
N ASN A 426 25.12 24.35 22.08
CA ASN A 426 25.34 22.92 22.21
C ASN A 426 24.15 22.30 22.96
N VAL A 427 23.40 21.41 22.29
CA VAL A 427 22.18 20.81 22.85
C VAL A 427 22.50 19.98 24.09
N ARG A 428 23.61 19.22 24.09
CA ARG A 428 24.06 18.45 25.25
C ARG A 428 24.29 19.35 26.47
N GLU A 429 25.04 20.43 26.29
CA GLU A 429 25.34 21.38 27.37
C GLU A 429 24.05 22.02 27.92
N ILE A 430 23.13 22.40 27.03
CA ILE A 430 21.83 22.98 27.42
C ILE A 430 21.02 21.98 28.25
N VAL A 431 20.90 20.72 27.80
CA VAL A 431 20.15 19.68 28.52
C VAL A 431 20.77 19.41 29.90
N GLU A 432 22.11 19.29 29.97
CA GLU A 432 22.80 19.09 31.26
C GLU A 432 22.60 20.26 32.23
N ARG A 433 22.72 21.51 31.74
CA ARG A 433 22.53 22.70 32.57
C ARG A 433 21.09 22.79 33.07
N CYS A 434 20.10 22.63 32.20
CA CYS A 434 18.68 22.62 32.59
C CYS A 434 18.36 21.52 33.61
N SER A 435 19.04 20.36 33.54
CA SER A 435 18.88 19.29 34.53
C SER A 435 19.50 19.62 35.89
N LYS A 436 20.59 20.40 35.95
CA LYS A 436 21.32 20.73 37.19
C LYS A 436 20.80 22.00 37.88
N GLU A 437 20.56 23.04 37.09
CA GLU A 437 20.20 24.38 37.56
C GLU A 437 18.68 24.59 37.61
N GLY A 438 17.91 23.63 37.09
CA GLY A 438 16.51 23.79 36.79
C GLY A 438 16.31 24.43 35.43
N ARG A 439 15.13 24.19 34.85
CA ARG A 439 14.73 24.80 33.59
C ARG A 439 14.66 26.33 33.78
N PRO A 440 15.20 27.13 32.84
CA PRO A 440 14.96 28.56 32.77
C PRO A 440 13.46 28.91 32.69
N THR A 441 12.79 29.07 33.84
CA THR A 441 11.49 29.71 33.92
C THR A 441 11.75 31.20 33.95
N ASN A 442 11.93 31.81 32.77
CA ASN A 442 12.05 33.26 32.74
C ASN A 442 10.70 33.80 33.27
N SER A 443 10.70 34.48 34.41
CA SER A 443 9.56 35.30 34.84
C SER A 443 9.22 36.41 33.82
N ASN A 444 10.12 36.60 32.83
CA ASN A 444 9.98 37.46 31.65
C ASN A 444 9.77 36.67 30.34
N VAL A 445 9.54 35.35 30.38
CA VAL A 445 8.99 34.63 29.21
C VAL A 445 7.61 35.26 29.01
N GLU A 446 7.43 36.04 27.93
CA GLU A 446 6.15 36.67 27.63
C GLU A 446 5.01 35.63 27.83
N PRO A 447 3.87 36.00 28.44
CA PRO A 447 2.74 35.11 28.69
C PRO A 447 2.27 34.28 27.48
N LYS A 448 2.69 34.64 26.26
CA LYS A 448 2.43 33.89 25.02
C LYS A 448 3.07 32.50 24.98
N TYR A 449 4.18 32.24 25.68
CA TYR A 449 4.92 30.97 25.54
C TYR A 449 4.52 29.88 26.55
N SER A 450 3.83 30.23 27.66
CA SER A 450 3.33 29.25 28.63
C SER A 450 2.35 28.26 28.00
N SER A 451 1.59 28.73 27.01
CA SER A 451 0.65 27.91 26.24
C SER A 451 1.34 26.79 25.44
N PHE A 452 2.55 27.02 24.92
CA PHE A 452 3.31 26.02 24.17
C PHE A 452 3.84 24.93 25.08
N GLU A 453 4.48 25.30 26.20
CA GLU A 453 4.98 24.34 27.19
C GLU A 453 3.85 23.48 27.75
N GLN A 454 2.70 24.07 28.04
CA GLN A 454 1.53 23.33 28.52
C GLN A 454 1.05 22.31 27.48
N ARG A 455 0.99 22.67 26.19
CA ARG A 455 0.61 21.72 25.14
C ARG A 455 1.64 20.62 24.95
N LEU A 456 2.94 20.93 25.03
CA LEU A 456 4.00 19.92 25.00
C LEU A 456 3.88 18.93 26.18
N PHE A 457 3.60 19.45 27.38
CA PHE A 457 3.36 18.62 28.57
C PHE A 457 2.13 17.71 28.42
N GLN A 458 1.08 18.18 27.75
CA GLN A 458 -0.17 17.45 27.56
C GLN A 458 -0.14 16.44 26.41
N LEU A 459 0.72 16.63 25.40
CA LEU A 459 0.77 15.80 24.19
C LEU A 459 0.78 14.29 24.45
N PRO A 460 1.59 13.74 25.37
CA PRO A 460 1.60 12.29 25.61
C PRO A 460 0.25 11.77 26.10
N GLY A 461 -0.45 12.55 26.95
CA GLY A 461 -1.79 12.23 27.42
C GLY A 461 -2.80 12.25 26.28
N THR A 462 -2.76 13.28 25.42
CA THR A 462 -3.63 13.37 24.23
C THR A 462 -3.45 12.19 23.27
N VAL A 463 -2.21 11.74 23.06
CA VAL A 463 -1.92 10.55 22.25
C VAL A 463 -2.44 9.28 22.90
N VAL A 464 -2.26 9.13 24.23
CA VAL A 464 -2.81 8.00 24.98
C VAL A 464 -4.34 7.93 24.87
N ASP A 465 -5.02 9.07 25.02
CA ASP A 465 -6.47 9.16 24.92
C ASP A 465 -6.95 8.79 23.52
N ALA A 466 -6.30 9.30 22.47
CA ALA A 466 -6.64 8.97 21.08
C ALA A 466 -6.50 7.46 20.76
N PHE A 467 -5.46 6.80 21.29
CA PHE A 467 -5.35 5.34 21.19
C PHE A 467 -6.39 4.59 22.04
N GLY A 468 -6.84 5.17 23.16
CA GLY A 468 -7.96 4.64 23.97
C GLY A 468 -9.28 4.63 23.20
N GLU A 469 -9.51 5.67 22.39
CA GLU A 469 -10.65 5.82 21.48
C GLU A 469 -10.50 5.05 20.16
N LEU A 470 -9.39 4.32 19.97
CA LEU A 470 -9.02 3.61 18.74
C LEU A 470 -8.92 4.52 17.50
N ASP A 471 -8.50 5.78 17.68
CA ASP A 471 -8.24 6.74 16.60
C ASP A 471 -6.73 7.08 16.50
N PRO A 472 -5.91 6.19 15.88
CA PRO A 472 -4.49 6.46 15.67
C PRO A 472 -4.25 7.63 14.71
N GLY A 473 -5.22 7.98 13.86
CA GLY A 473 -5.15 9.17 13.02
C GLY A 473 -5.19 10.45 13.85
N ALA A 474 -6.04 10.51 14.89
CA ALA A 474 -6.06 11.63 15.83
C ALA A 474 -4.76 11.76 16.62
N ALA A 475 -4.22 10.63 17.09
CA ALA A 475 -2.89 10.60 17.72
C ALA A 475 -1.80 11.20 16.82
N LEU A 476 -1.74 10.76 15.56
CA LEU A 476 -0.76 11.25 14.60
C LEU A 476 -0.93 12.75 14.29
N ARG A 477 -2.18 13.23 14.16
CA ARG A 477 -2.48 14.65 13.97
C ARG A 477 -1.97 15.50 15.14
N SER A 478 -2.20 15.08 16.39
CA SER A 478 -1.70 15.82 17.56
C SER A 478 -0.17 15.93 17.59
N ILE A 479 0.55 14.90 17.12
CA ILE A 479 2.01 14.94 16.99
C ILE A 479 2.43 15.91 15.86
N ALA A 480 1.77 15.87 14.71
CA ALA A 480 2.04 16.76 13.59
C ALA A 480 1.76 18.24 13.94
N ASP A 481 0.69 18.49 14.70
CA ASP A 481 0.36 19.82 15.22
C ASP A 481 1.45 20.31 16.18
N MET A 482 1.96 19.45 17.07
CA MET A 482 3.09 19.81 17.94
C MET A 482 4.36 20.15 17.14
N ALA A 483 4.64 19.44 16.04
CA ALA A 483 5.77 19.77 15.17
C ALA A 483 5.60 21.16 14.53
N THR A 484 4.39 21.47 14.07
CA THR A 484 4.04 22.78 13.49
C THR A 484 4.19 23.90 14.53
N GLU A 485 3.65 23.69 15.73
CA GLU A 485 3.76 24.64 16.83
C GLU A 485 5.21 24.84 17.30
N THR A 486 6.01 23.78 17.37
CA THR A 486 7.42 23.90 17.76
C THR A 486 8.21 24.68 16.71
N ASN A 487 7.93 24.48 15.42
CA ASN A 487 8.53 25.30 14.34
C ASN A 487 8.14 26.78 14.44
N LYS A 488 6.89 27.08 14.80
CA LYS A 488 6.45 28.45 15.06
C LYS A 488 7.16 29.02 16.29
N PHE A 489 7.21 28.27 17.38
CA PHE A 489 7.84 28.68 18.63
C PHE A 489 9.32 29.06 18.45
N ILE A 490 10.14 28.21 17.82
CA ILE A 490 11.55 28.53 17.57
C ILE A 490 11.72 29.72 16.61
N THR A 491 10.78 29.94 15.71
CA THR A 491 10.74 31.11 14.81
C THR A 491 10.45 32.39 15.56
N ASP A 492 9.46 32.38 16.44
CA ASP A 492 9.07 33.53 17.26
C ASP A 492 10.16 33.87 18.30
N CYS A 493 10.88 32.87 18.82
CA CYS A 493 12.01 33.08 19.72
C CYS A 493 13.27 33.60 19.01
N ALA A 494 13.42 33.30 17.71
CA ALA A 494 14.57 33.68 16.88
C ALA A 494 15.94 33.53 17.58
N PRO A 495 16.30 32.36 18.15
CA PRO A 495 17.51 32.18 18.97
C PRO A 495 18.81 32.49 18.22
N TRP A 496 18.80 32.48 16.88
CA TRP A 496 19.95 32.90 16.06
C TRP A 496 20.17 34.42 16.03
N SER A 497 19.18 35.24 16.37
CA SER A 497 19.29 36.71 16.33
C SER A 497 19.51 37.34 17.70
N VAL A 498 19.40 36.57 18.78
CA VAL A 498 19.53 37.09 20.15
C VAL A 498 20.99 37.50 20.41
N THR A 499 21.23 38.81 20.39
CA THR A 499 22.52 39.46 20.61
C THR A 499 22.28 40.72 21.46
N ASN A 500 21.85 40.55 22.71
CA ASN A 500 21.60 41.70 23.58
C ASN A 500 22.90 42.13 24.27
N GLU A 501 23.59 43.12 23.70
CA GLU A 501 24.86 43.65 24.23
C GLU A 501 24.71 44.24 25.65
N ASN A 502 23.50 44.64 26.05
CA ASN A 502 23.22 45.25 27.35
C ASN A 502 22.88 44.24 28.46
N ASP A 503 22.55 42.99 28.12
CA ASP A 503 22.24 41.92 29.09
C ASP A 503 22.50 40.55 28.45
N ALA A 504 23.78 40.15 28.49
CA ALA A 504 24.25 38.90 27.91
C ALA A 504 23.66 37.66 28.63
N ASP A 505 23.38 37.78 29.93
CA ASP A 505 22.82 36.68 30.73
C ASP A 505 21.35 36.42 30.36
N ALA A 506 20.56 37.48 30.17
CA ALA A 506 19.18 37.34 29.67
C ALA A 506 19.13 36.79 28.23
N ALA A 507 20.10 37.17 27.39
CA ALA A 507 20.25 36.63 26.04
C ALA A 507 20.55 35.13 26.04
N GLU A 508 21.52 34.68 26.85
CA GLU A 508 21.87 33.26 27.03
C GLU A 508 20.67 32.46 27.55
N LEU A 509 19.98 32.99 28.56
CA LEU A 509 18.84 32.33 29.19
C LEU A 509 17.70 32.07 28.20
N ASN A 510 17.42 33.04 27.32
CA ASN A 510 16.38 32.92 26.30
C ASN A 510 16.72 31.88 25.24
N VAL A 511 17.97 31.87 24.75
CA VAL A 511 18.44 30.85 23.80
C VAL A 511 18.38 29.47 24.43
N ARG A 512 18.88 29.32 25.67
CA ARG A 512 18.88 28.07 26.42
C ARG A 512 17.48 27.53 26.63
N SER A 513 16.53 28.36 27.08
CA SER A 513 15.13 27.97 27.30
C SER A 513 14.45 27.51 26.00
N CYS A 514 14.61 28.30 24.93
CA CYS A 514 14.03 28.01 23.62
C CYS A 514 14.54 26.69 23.05
N ILE A 515 15.87 26.51 23.00
CA ILE A 515 16.48 25.32 22.41
C ILE A 515 16.21 24.07 23.24
N TYR A 516 16.21 24.17 24.58
CA TYR A 516 15.83 23.05 25.45
C TYR A 516 14.41 22.56 25.14
N LEU A 517 13.46 23.48 25.05
CA LEU A 517 12.07 23.16 24.71
C LEU A 517 11.92 22.50 23.33
N CYS A 518 12.62 23.02 22.32
CA CYS A 518 12.58 22.44 20.98
C CYS A 518 13.21 21.05 20.93
N ALA A 519 14.30 20.83 21.66
CA ALA A 519 14.97 19.55 21.77
C ALA A 519 14.07 18.52 22.49
N GLU A 520 13.41 18.92 23.57
CA GLU A 520 12.42 18.09 24.27
C GLU A 520 11.20 17.76 23.40
N SER A 521 10.69 18.74 22.64
CA SER A 521 9.64 18.49 21.65
C SER A 521 10.05 17.42 20.63
N LEU A 522 11.24 17.55 20.03
CA LEU A 522 11.75 16.57 19.08
C LEU A 522 11.89 15.17 19.71
N ARG A 523 12.38 15.10 20.96
CA ARG A 523 12.52 13.84 21.70
C ARG A 523 11.19 13.17 21.98
N ILE A 524 10.22 13.93 22.51
CA ILE A 524 8.87 13.42 22.83
C ILE A 524 8.16 13.00 21.55
N MET A 525 8.18 13.82 20.50
CA MET A 525 7.60 13.46 19.20
C MET A 525 8.27 12.23 18.60
N GLY A 526 9.60 12.13 18.66
CA GLY A 526 10.34 10.96 18.17
C GLY A 526 9.92 9.68 18.88
N ILE A 527 9.70 9.72 20.20
CA ILE A 527 9.20 8.56 20.95
C ILE A 527 7.78 8.20 20.52
N LEU A 528 6.89 9.18 20.40
CA LEU A 528 5.48 8.98 20.05
C LEU A 528 5.26 8.61 18.57
N LEU A 529 6.22 8.89 17.69
CA LEU A 529 6.16 8.53 16.26
C LEU A 529 6.56 7.08 15.98
N GLN A 530 7.22 6.38 16.92
CA GLN A 530 7.71 5.01 16.74
C GLN A 530 6.65 4.01 16.23
N PRO A 531 5.37 4.06 16.65
CA PRO A 531 4.36 3.16 16.10
C PRO A 531 4.05 3.39 14.62
N PHE A 532 4.20 4.63 14.13
CA PHE A 532 3.79 5.05 12.79
C PHE A 532 4.93 4.93 11.79
N VAL A 533 6.10 5.46 12.16
CA VAL A 533 7.32 5.52 11.34
C VAL A 533 8.50 4.98 12.17
N PRO A 534 8.58 3.67 12.43
CA PRO A 534 9.53 3.09 13.37
C PRO A 534 10.99 3.39 13.02
N ASN A 535 11.39 3.23 11.75
CA ASN A 535 12.77 3.41 11.34
C ASN A 535 13.17 4.88 11.39
N LYS A 536 12.31 5.79 10.88
CA LYS A 536 12.58 7.23 10.92
C LYS A 536 12.51 7.82 12.32
N SER A 537 11.68 7.25 13.20
CA SER A 537 11.67 7.63 14.62
C SER A 537 12.94 7.19 15.32
N SER A 538 13.44 5.98 15.05
CA SER A 538 14.73 5.54 15.58
C SER A 538 15.87 6.45 15.12
N GLU A 539 15.94 6.74 13.81
CA GLU A 539 16.96 7.63 13.24
C GLU A 539 16.90 9.04 13.86
N LEU A 540 15.71 9.60 14.04
CA LEU A 540 15.50 10.87 14.74
C LEU A 540 16.07 10.83 16.18
N LEU A 541 15.75 9.78 16.92
CA LEU A 541 16.20 9.61 18.31
C LEU A 541 17.71 9.36 18.40
N ASP A 542 18.30 8.66 17.43
CA ASP A 542 19.76 8.48 17.28
C ASP A 542 20.44 9.83 17.01
N MET A 543 19.88 10.65 16.11
CA MET A 543 20.38 11.99 15.80
C MET A 543 20.28 12.95 17.00
N LEU A 544 19.29 12.77 17.88
CA LEU A 544 19.19 13.51 19.15
C LEU A 544 20.11 12.97 20.25
N GLY A 545 20.62 11.74 20.11
CA GLY A 545 21.44 11.08 21.11
C GLY A 545 20.68 10.40 22.25
N VAL A 546 19.40 10.07 22.03
CA VAL A 546 18.54 9.42 23.03
C VAL A 546 18.93 7.95 23.13
N LYS A 547 19.14 7.42 24.32
CA LYS A 547 19.49 6.00 24.50
C LYS A 547 18.30 5.11 24.18
N GLU A 548 18.54 3.91 23.65
CA GLU A 548 17.49 2.93 23.34
C GLU A 548 16.60 2.61 24.55
N THR A 549 17.21 2.50 25.75
CA THR A 549 16.48 2.28 27.02
C THR A 549 15.60 3.45 27.45
N HIS A 550 15.71 4.62 26.81
CA HIS A 550 14.93 5.82 27.10
C HIS A 550 13.93 6.15 25.98
N ARG A 551 13.54 5.16 25.16
CA ARG A 551 12.60 5.32 24.04
C ARG A 551 11.20 4.76 24.32
N ASP A 552 10.88 4.42 25.57
CA ASP A 552 9.52 3.98 25.94
C ASP A 552 8.58 5.16 26.24
N LEU A 553 7.29 4.89 26.40
CA LEU A 553 6.28 5.91 26.68
C LEU A 553 6.54 6.65 28.02
N SER A 554 7.18 6.02 29.00
CA SER A 554 7.48 6.67 30.29
C SER A 554 8.49 7.81 30.13
N HIS A 555 9.35 7.73 29.10
CA HIS A 555 10.29 8.76 28.73
C HIS A 555 9.69 9.83 27.81
N ALA A 556 8.50 9.64 27.24
CA ALA A 556 7.79 10.67 26.46
C ALA A 556 7.21 11.78 27.38
N ARG A 557 8.00 12.35 28.28
CA ARG A 557 7.60 13.42 29.20
C ARG A 557 8.68 14.48 29.28
N LEU A 558 8.28 15.73 29.47
CA LEU A 558 9.21 16.86 29.56
C LEU A 558 10.21 16.65 30.70
N GLY A 559 11.50 16.68 30.37
CA GLY A 559 12.60 16.52 31.32
C GLY A 559 12.84 15.08 31.81
N ALA A 560 12.24 14.07 31.17
CA ALA A 560 12.40 12.68 31.59
C ALA A 560 13.79 12.08 31.28
N ASP A 561 14.54 12.68 30.35
CA ASP A 561 15.89 12.23 30.00
C ASP A 561 16.85 13.43 29.98
N SER A 562 17.87 13.40 30.85
CA SER A 562 18.93 14.41 30.89
C SER A 562 20.23 13.94 30.22
N THR A 563 20.23 12.78 29.55
CA THR A 563 21.43 12.12 29.02
C THR A 563 21.62 12.28 27.49
N TYR A 564 20.65 12.86 26.79
CA TYR A 564 20.73 13.07 25.33
C TYR A 564 21.43 14.40 24.95
N GLY A 565 21.50 14.67 23.65
CA GLY A 565 22.05 15.91 23.06
C GLY A 565 23.39 15.74 22.33
N VAL A 566 23.98 14.55 22.38
CA VAL A 566 25.15 14.16 21.56
C VAL A 566 24.68 13.15 20.51
N PRO A 567 24.66 13.49 19.21
CA PRO A 567 24.22 12.57 18.16
C PRO A 567 25.00 11.25 18.20
N GLN A 568 24.29 10.12 18.12
CA GLN A 568 24.88 8.78 17.99
C GLN A 568 25.23 8.45 16.54
N VAL A 569 24.59 9.15 15.60
CA VAL A 569 24.83 9.04 14.16
C VAL A 569 25.16 10.40 13.57
N ALA A 570 25.79 10.42 12.41
CA ALA A 570 26.07 11.66 11.70
C ALA A 570 24.75 12.37 11.33
N LEU A 571 24.66 13.66 11.61
CA LEU A 571 23.46 14.44 11.32
C LEU A 571 23.23 14.64 9.81
N GLY A 572 24.18 14.29 8.94
CA GLY A 572 24.18 14.61 7.52
C GLY A 572 24.37 16.11 7.23
N SER A 573 24.43 16.48 5.95
CA SER A 573 24.58 17.88 5.52
C SER A 573 23.25 18.65 5.49
N SER A 574 23.34 19.98 5.53
CA SER A 574 22.24 20.96 5.36
C SER A 574 21.47 20.83 4.04
N GLY A 575 21.99 20.03 3.10
CA GLY A 575 21.42 19.86 1.77
C GLY A 575 20.15 19.01 1.78
N VAL A 576 19.38 19.21 0.71
CA VAL A 576 18.09 18.57 0.41
C VAL A 576 18.18 17.03 0.37
N HIS A 577 19.38 16.45 0.25
CA HIS A 577 19.59 15.02 -0.01
C HIS A 577 20.11 14.18 1.18
N SER A 578 20.42 14.78 2.34
CA SER A 578 21.04 14.04 3.46
C SER A 578 20.44 14.36 4.84
N GLY A 579 19.20 14.85 4.89
CA GLY A 579 18.46 15.03 6.14
C GLY A 579 17.65 13.78 6.51
N LEU A 580 17.06 13.78 7.72
CA LEU A 580 16.15 12.73 8.20
C LEU A 580 15.06 12.38 7.16
N PHE A 581 14.53 13.41 6.50
CA PHE A 581 13.57 13.30 5.39
C PHE A 581 14.15 14.04 4.16
N PRO A 582 14.87 13.35 3.26
CA PRO A 582 15.45 13.97 2.06
C PRO A 582 14.37 14.40 1.05
N ALA A 583 14.68 15.14 -0.01
CA ALA A 583 13.71 15.35 -1.08
C ALA A 583 13.23 14.01 -1.65
N LEU A 584 11.94 13.93 -1.95
CA LEU A 584 11.41 12.80 -2.71
C LEU A 584 11.99 12.87 -4.12
N VAL A 585 12.36 11.73 -4.70
CA VAL A 585 12.92 11.62 -6.06
C VAL A 585 11.94 12.13 -7.14
N VAL A 586 10.65 12.28 -6.80
CA VAL A 586 9.63 12.95 -7.63
C VAL A 586 9.89 14.46 -7.79
N GLU A 587 10.85 15.03 -7.05
CA GLU A 587 11.31 16.42 -7.20
C GLU A 587 12.47 16.54 -8.21
N GLY A 588 12.14 16.37 -9.49
CA GLY A 588 12.90 16.99 -10.57
C GLY A 588 12.43 18.44 -10.75
N ILE A 589 13.28 19.40 -10.39
CA ILE A 589 13.17 20.86 -10.62
C ILE A 589 12.29 21.63 -9.61
N SER A 590 12.91 22.06 -8.50
CA SER A 590 12.58 23.38 -7.93
C SER A 590 13.70 24.35 -8.30
N THR A 591 13.36 25.40 -9.05
CA THR A 591 14.23 26.54 -9.29
C THR A 591 14.46 27.29 -7.95
N PRO A 592 15.68 27.78 -7.68
CA PRO A 592 15.93 28.53 -6.45
C PRO A 592 15.18 29.86 -6.51
N VAL A 593 14.19 30.04 -5.63
CA VAL A 593 13.54 31.33 -5.40
C VAL A 593 14.53 32.25 -4.68
N TYR A 594 15.18 33.13 -5.44
CA TYR A 594 15.95 34.24 -4.90
C TYR A 594 14.99 35.30 -4.36
N THR A 595 14.92 35.47 -3.04
CA THR A 595 14.30 36.65 -2.43
C THR A 595 15.24 37.86 -2.52
N PRO A 596 14.84 39.00 -3.12
CA PRO A 596 15.72 40.14 -3.28
C PRO A 596 15.52 41.13 -2.13
N THR A 597 16.33 41.05 -1.07
CA THR A 597 16.52 42.21 -0.17
C THR A 597 17.81 42.10 0.63
N GLN A 598 18.89 42.69 0.11
CA GLN A 598 19.83 43.41 0.96
C GLN A 598 20.55 44.48 0.13
N LYS A 599 20.17 45.74 0.39
CA LYS A 599 20.85 46.93 -0.09
C LYS A 599 22.26 46.97 0.48
N VAL A 600 23.28 47.03 -0.37
CA VAL A 600 24.59 47.57 0.00
C VAL A 600 24.88 48.74 -0.94
N ARG A 601 25.06 49.92 -0.34
CA ARG A 601 25.41 51.18 -0.99
C ARG A 601 26.82 51.09 -1.58
N PHE A 602 27.02 51.61 -2.78
CA PHE A 602 28.32 52.06 -3.24
C PHE A 602 28.22 53.51 -3.70
N GLU A 603 28.93 54.39 -2.98
CA GLU A 603 29.36 55.69 -3.47
C GLU A 603 30.57 55.51 -4.38
N ILE A 604 30.66 56.44 -5.32
CA ILE A 604 31.51 56.51 -6.51
C ILE A 604 32.94 56.91 -6.09
N ASP A 605 33.98 56.27 -6.66
CA ASP A 605 34.99 57.04 -7.39
C ASP A 605 35.94 56.22 -8.28
N ALA A 606 36.30 56.87 -9.37
CA ALA A 606 36.81 56.36 -10.63
C ALA A 606 38.28 55.90 -10.63
N CYS A 607 38.55 54.73 -11.21
CA CYS A 607 39.63 54.50 -12.18
C CYS A 607 39.51 53.11 -12.79
N PHE A 608 39.92 52.97 -14.06
CA PHE A 608 39.92 51.77 -14.91
C PHE A 608 38.66 51.47 -15.73
N ILE A 609 38.31 52.42 -16.61
CA ILE A 609 37.69 52.12 -17.91
C ILE A 609 38.83 51.72 -18.87
N LEU A 610 39.03 50.43 -19.06
CA LEU A 610 39.42 49.75 -20.31
C LEU A 610 39.76 48.30 -19.94
N VAL A 611 38.82 47.39 -20.22
CA VAL A 611 38.85 45.91 -20.23
C VAL A 611 37.62 45.40 -19.47
N HIS A 612 36.43 45.51 -20.07
CA HIS A 612 35.25 44.69 -19.77
C HIS A 612 34.15 44.90 -20.83
N LEU A 613 34.48 44.57 -22.09
CA LEU A 613 33.47 44.44 -23.16
C LEU A 613 33.62 43.14 -23.98
N THR A 614 34.30 42.12 -23.44
CA THR A 614 34.47 40.82 -24.10
C THR A 614 34.24 39.61 -23.19
N GLY A 615 33.82 39.81 -21.93
CA GLY A 615 33.63 38.73 -20.95
C GLY A 615 32.19 38.25 -20.73
N PHE A 616 31.18 38.97 -21.24
CA PHE A 616 29.76 38.63 -21.00
C PHE A 616 29.11 37.84 -22.15
N TRP A 617 29.85 37.62 -23.24
CA TRP A 617 29.42 36.79 -24.38
C TRP A 617 30.12 35.42 -24.45
N HIS A 618 31.08 35.14 -23.55
CA HIS A 618 31.85 33.89 -23.57
C HIS A 618 31.48 32.89 -22.46
N LEU A 619 30.62 33.28 -21.51
CA LEU A 619 30.07 32.38 -20.48
C LEU A 619 28.57 32.09 -20.69
N MET A 620 28.11 32.20 -21.94
CA MET A 620 26.84 31.63 -22.44
C MET A 620 27.10 30.55 -23.51
N LEU A 621 28.34 30.09 -23.67
CA LEU A 621 28.77 29.15 -24.71
C LEU A 621 29.36 27.83 -24.19
N LEU A 622 29.14 27.49 -22.91
CA LEU A 622 29.52 26.18 -22.36
C LEU A 622 28.37 25.56 -21.54
N THR A 623 27.22 25.44 -22.20
CA THR A 623 26.29 24.31 -22.27
C THR A 623 25.10 24.82 -23.08
N PRO A 624 24.93 24.46 -24.36
CA PRO A 624 23.72 24.82 -25.08
C PRO A 624 22.52 24.17 -24.34
N PRO A 625 21.34 24.82 -24.29
CA PRO A 625 20.12 24.10 -23.94
C PRO A 625 20.02 22.90 -24.89
N SER A 626 19.78 21.71 -24.38
CA SER A 626 19.59 20.48 -25.17
C SER A 626 18.34 20.62 -26.06
N PHE A 627 18.48 21.28 -27.21
CA PHE A 627 17.45 21.32 -28.22
C PHE A 627 17.50 20.01 -29.01
N LEU A 628 16.58 19.10 -28.71
CA LEU A 628 16.38 17.89 -29.52
C LEU A 628 16.13 18.29 -30.99
N PRO A 629 16.84 17.68 -31.97
CA PRO A 629 16.61 17.94 -33.39
C PRO A 629 15.31 17.29 -33.87
N ALA A 630 14.81 17.70 -35.03
CA ALA A 630 13.81 16.91 -35.76
C ALA A 630 14.54 15.86 -36.62
N ILE A 631 14.01 14.64 -36.68
CA ILE A 631 14.60 13.52 -37.42
C ILE A 631 13.78 13.27 -38.68
N SER A 632 14.31 13.60 -39.84
CA SER A 632 13.63 13.38 -41.12
C SER A 632 14.15 12.12 -41.79
N THR A 633 13.26 11.36 -42.42
CA THR A 633 13.56 10.30 -43.39
C THR A 633 12.70 10.51 -44.64
N ASP A 634 12.85 9.63 -45.64
CA ASP A 634 11.99 9.65 -46.84
C ASP A 634 10.51 9.32 -46.53
N GLN A 635 10.21 8.68 -45.38
CA GLN A 635 8.87 8.19 -45.04
C GLN A 635 8.22 8.88 -43.85
N ILE A 636 9.02 9.42 -42.93
CA ILE A 636 8.51 10.03 -41.70
C ILE A 636 9.39 11.18 -41.23
N LEU A 637 8.76 12.17 -40.59
CA LEU A 637 9.41 13.21 -39.81
C LEU A 637 9.09 12.95 -38.32
N LEU A 638 10.12 12.85 -37.47
CA LEU A 638 9.96 12.79 -36.01
C LEU A 638 10.30 14.17 -35.44
N VAL A 639 9.39 14.79 -34.69
CA VAL A 639 9.63 16.07 -34.02
C VAL A 639 9.56 15.89 -32.51
N PRO A 640 10.36 16.63 -31.72
CA PRO A 640 10.26 16.58 -30.26
C PRO A 640 8.86 16.95 -29.77
N TYR A 641 8.35 16.23 -28.77
CA TYR A 641 7.02 16.51 -28.21
C TYR A 641 6.97 17.88 -27.53
N ASP A 642 5.86 18.60 -27.72
CA ASP A 642 5.73 20.01 -27.35
C ASP A 642 4.25 20.34 -27.07
N LYS A 643 4.01 21.47 -26.42
CA LYS A 643 2.71 21.85 -25.85
C LYS A 643 1.59 21.91 -26.90
N HIS A 644 1.86 22.36 -28.13
CA HIS A 644 0.83 22.45 -29.16
C HIS A 644 0.35 21.08 -29.69
N HIS A 645 1.11 20.01 -29.47
CA HIS A 645 0.73 18.66 -29.85
C HIS A 645 -0.34 18.05 -28.92
N VAL A 646 -0.45 18.53 -27.68
CA VAL A 646 -1.29 17.95 -26.62
C VAL A 646 -2.74 17.81 -27.04
N VAL A 647 -3.32 18.82 -27.70
CA VAL A 647 -4.72 18.77 -28.12
C VAL A 647 -4.98 17.65 -29.12
N THR A 648 -4.07 17.46 -30.09
CA THR A 648 -4.21 16.40 -31.09
C THR A 648 -3.96 15.03 -30.48
N TYR A 649 -2.96 14.93 -29.60
CA TYR A 649 -2.65 13.71 -28.86
C TYR A 649 -3.83 13.27 -27.98
N HIS A 650 -4.40 14.19 -27.19
CA HIS A 650 -5.58 13.93 -26.36
C HIS A 650 -6.77 13.39 -27.18
N ARG A 651 -7.01 13.91 -28.38
CA ARG A 651 -8.06 13.38 -29.28
C ARG A 651 -7.78 11.95 -29.75
N TRP A 652 -6.52 11.57 -29.95
CA TRP A 652 -6.19 10.17 -30.23
C TRP A 652 -6.46 9.30 -29.01
N MET A 653 -6.15 9.81 -27.82
CA MET A 653 -6.39 9.13 -26.56
C MET A 653 -7.88 9.10 -26.17
N GLU A 654 -8.79 9.73 -26.90
CA GLU A 654 -10.24 9.53 -26.76
C GLU A 654 -10.76 8.29 -27.51
N ASP A 655 -9.98 7.72 -28.43
CA ASP A 655 -10.36 6.51 -29.18
C ASP A 655 -10.15 5.26 -28.31
N PRO A 656 -11.23 4.51 -27.95
CA PRO A 656 -11.12 3.33 -27.10
C PRO A 656 -10.20 2.24 -27.68
N ALA A 657 -10.11 2.12 -29.01
CA ALA A 657 -9.24 1.14 -29.65
C ALA A 657 -7.76 1.54 -29.55
N ILE A 658 -7.46 2.84 -29.44
CA ILE A 658 -6.11 3.34 -29.18
C ILE A 658 -5.78 3.14 -27.70
N GLN A 659 -6.67 3.54 -26.78
CA GLN A 659 -6.47 3.34 -25.33
C GLN A 659 -6.22 1.87 -24.96
N GLU A 660 -6.99 0.96 -25.56
CA GLU A 660 -6.81 -0.48 -25.36
C GLU A 660 -5.46 -0.95 -25.92
N ALA A 661 -5.08 -0.48 -27.11
CA ALA A 661 -3.82 -0.85 -27.75
C ALA A 661 -2.56 -0.29 -27.06
N THR A 662 -2.66 0.89 -26.45
CA THR A 662 -1.57 1.55 -25.70
C THR A 662 -1.67 1.33 -24.18
N ALA A 663 -2.63 0.51 -23.73
CA ALA A 663 -2.92 0.27 -22.32
C ALA A 663 -2.99 1.56 -21.46
N SER A 664 -3.50 2.65 -22.05
CA SER A 664 -3.47 3.99 -21.45
C SER A 664 -4.80 4.35 -20.78
N GLU A 665 -4.73 5.01 -19.63
CA GLU A 665 -5.92 5.52 -18.92
C GLU A 665 -6.44 6.82 -19.57
N PRO A 666 -7.76 7.06 -19.57
CA PRO A 666 -8.32 8.32 -20.05
C PRO A 666 -7.94 9.47 -19.11
N LEU A 667 -7.25 10.48 -19.65
CA LEU A 667 -6.89 11.71 -18.95
C LEU A 667 -7.77 12.86 -19.42
N THR A 668 -7.95 13.87 -18.57
CA THR A 668 -8.48 15.17 -18.99
C THR A 668 -7.46 15.93 -19.84
N LEU A 669 -7.91 16.90 -20.62
CA LEU A 669 -7.01 17.72 -21.45
C LEU A 669 -5.98 18.47 -20.60
N GLU A 670 -6.37 18.94 -19.42
CA GLU A 670 -5.47 19.57 -18.45
C GLU A 670 -4.39 18.59 -17.95
N GLU A 671 -4.76 17.35 -17.61
CA GLU A 671 -3.82 16.30 -17.20
C GLU A 671 -2.87 15.90 -18.33
N GLU A 672 -3.30 15.92 -19.59
CA GLU A 672 -2.44 15.69 -20.76
C GLU A 672 -1.39 16.79 -20.93
N TYR A 673 -1.73 18.05 -20.64
CA TYR A 673 -0.75 19.14 -20.62
C TYR A 673 0.29 18.98 -19.50
N GLU A 674 -0.15 18.56 -18.31
CA GLU A 674 0.76 18.29 -17.19
C GLU A 674 1.67 17.09 -17.48
N ASN A 675 1.14 16.03 -18.10
CA ASN A 675 1.92 14.86 -18.53
C ASN A 675 2.92 15.19 -19.63
N GLN A 676 2.54 15.97 -20.63
CA GLN A 676 3.46 16.43 -21.67
C GLN A 676 4.63 17.21 -21.07
N GLN A 677 4.35 18.10 -20.11
CA GLN A 677 5.39 18.86 -19.43
C GLN A 677 6.32 17.94 -18.62
N SER A 678 5.75 17.00 -17.87
CA SER A 678 6.50 15.98 -17.12
C SER A 678 7.41 15.15 -18.03
N TRP A 679 6.92 14.69 -19.19
CA TRP A 679 7.71 13.90 -20.14
C TRP A 679 8.81 14.71 -20.82
N ARG A 680 8.62 16.02 -20.96
CA ARG A 680 9.61 16.93 -21.53
C ARG A 680 10.75 17.23 -20.57
N ASP A 681 10.44 17.31 -19.28
CA ASP A 681 11.42 17.62 -18.23
C ASP A 681 12.07 16.35 -17.64
N SER A 682 11.63 15.17 -18.08
CA SER A 682 12.16 13.87 -17.69
C SER A 682 13.50 13.59 -18.37
N HIS A 683 14.48 13.18 -17.56
CA HIS A 683 15.84 12.87 -18.01
C HIS A 683 15.98 11.40 -18.45
N ASP A 684 14.98 10.58 -18.14
CA ASP A 684 14.87 9.15 -18.41
C ASP A 684 13.92 8.81 -19.56
N LYS A 685 13.39 9.84 -20.23
CA LYS A 685 12.43 9.68 -21.32
C LYS A 685 12.74 10.61 -22.50
N LEU A 686 12.59 10.09 -23.72
CA LEU A 686 12.51 10.88 -24.95
C LEU A 686 11.19 10.60 -25.65
N THR A 687 10.43 11.64 -25.98
CA THR A 687 9.17 11.51 -26.73
C THR A 687 9.21 12.34 -28.00
N PHE A 688 8.89 11.71 -29.12
CA PHE A 688 8.78 12.34 -30.43
C PHE A 688 7.41 12.07 -31.04
N ILE A 689 6.87 13.07 -31.74
CA ILE A 689 5.67 12.94 -32.55
C ILE A 689 6.05 12.52 -33.97
N LEU A 690 5.36 11.51 -34.49
CA LEU A 690 5.44 11.10 -35.89
C LEU A 690 4.59 12.05 -36.73
N CYS A 691 5.19 12.66 -37.74
CA CYS A 691 4.57 13.55 -38.70
C CYS A 691 4.83 13.09 -40.14
N GLN A 692 3.96 13.50 -41.06
CA GLN A 692 4.20 13.31 -42.50
C GLN A 692 5.58 13.82 -42.93
N PRO A 693 6.26 13.12 -43.86
CA PRO A 693 7.65 13.41 -44.22
C PRO A 693 7.86 14.88 -44.63
N ALA A 694 9.02 15.41 -44.27
CA ALA A 694 9.43 16.76 -44.64
C ALA A 694 9.74 16.86 -46.14
N LYS A 695 9.69 18.08 -46.69
CA LYS A 695 10.12 18.28 -48.08
C LYS A 695 11.65 18.15 -48.17
N ALA A 696 12.15 17.65 -49.30
CA ALA A 696 13.56 17.35 -49.49
C ALA A 696 14.51 18.57 -49.32
N GLU A 697 14.01 19.80 -49.49
CA GLU A 697 14.82 21.03 -49.51
C GLU A 697 14.91 21.76 -48.16
N GLU A 698 14.17 21.31 -47.14
CA GLU A 698 14.05 22.00 -45.86
C GLU A 698 15.15 21.55 -44.87
N ASN A 699 16.01 22.48 -44.43
CA ASN A 699 17.05 22.23 -43.42
C ASN A 699 16.65 22.69 -42.00
N LYS A 700 15.48 23.32 -41.88
CA LYS A 700 14.90 23.82 -40.62
C LYS A 700 13.42 23.49 -40.59
N MET A 701 12.93 23.08 -39.43
CA MET A 701 11.54 22.72 -39.17
C MET A 701 10.93 23.71 -38.19
N GLU A 702 9.81 24.34 -38.54
CA GLU A 702 9.11 25.28 -37.66
C GLU A 702 7.93 24.59 -36.96
N ALA A 703 7.89 24.72 -35.63
CA ALA A 703 6.80 24.20 -34.81
C ALA A 703 5.45 24.83 -35.20
N GLY A 704 4.43 23.99 -35.29
CA GLY A 704 3.09 24.32 -35.79
C GLY A 704 2.93 24.25 -37.31
N GLN A 705 4.01 24.12 -38.11
CA GLN A 705 3.94 24.01 -39.58
C GLN A 705 4.21 22.58 -40.06
N CYS A 706 5.34 21.99 -39.66
CA CYS A 706 5.73 20.64 -40.09
C CYS A 706 4.97 19.54 -39.33
N ASP A 707 4.40 19.90 -38.19
CA ASP A 707 3.76 19.10 -37.15
C ASP A 707 2.39 19.66 -36.77
N SER A 708 1.73 20.31 -37.73
CA SER A 708 0.33 20.72 -37.60
C SER A 708 -0.58 19.51 -37.34
N PRO A 709 -1.75 19.69 -36.69
CA PRO A 709 -2.65 18.58 -36.33
C PRO A 709 -3.00 17.62 -37.47
N ASP A 710 -3.10 18.11 -38.71
CA ASP A 710 -3.39 17.33 -39.91
C ASP A 710 -2.20 16.52 -40.46
N ARG A 711 -0.98 16.85 -40.01
CA ARG A 711 0.26 16.18 -40.38
C ARG A 711 0.72 15.17 -39.32
N MET A 712 0.20 15.24 -38.10
CA MET A 712 0.50 14.33 -37.00
C MET A 712 -0.09 12.93 -37.28
N ILE A 713 0.71 11.89 -37.05
CA ILE A 713 0.40 10.49 -37.37
C ILE A 713 0.40 9.59 -36.12
N GLY A 714 1.25 9.88 -35.14
CA GLY A 714 1.40 9.11 -33.91
C GLY A 714 2.56 9.61 -33.05
N ASP A 715 3.11 8.78 -32.18
CA ASP A 715 4.25 9.09 -31.34
C ASP A 715 5.18 7.88 -31.12
N ILE A 716 6.40 8.17 -30.67
CA ILE A 716 7.41 7.19 -30.29
C ILE A 716 8.09 7.66 -29.01
N ASN A 717 8.19 6.75 -28.05
CA ASN A 717 8.78 6.96 -26.74
C ASN A 717 10.01 6.09 -26.57
N PHE A 718 11.00 6.62 -25.86
CA PHE A 718 12.16 5.89 -25.38
C PHE A 718 12.27 6.08 -23.87
N PHE A 719 12.33 4.99 -23.12
CA PHE A 719 12.52 4.99 -21.67
C PHE A 719 13.85 4.36 -21.33
N LEU A 720 14.58 4.94 -20.39
CA LEU A 720 15.88 4.45 -19.94
C LEU A 720 15.80 3.88 -18.53
N TYR A 721 16.29 2.66 -18.36
CA TYR A 721 16.35 1.97 -17.07
C TYR A 721 17.80 1.61 -16.73
N PRO A 722 18.25 1.82 -15.49
CA PRO A 722 19.56 1.32 -15.06
C PRO A 722 19.56 -0.22 -15.13
N TRP A 723 20.67 -0.78 -15.59
CA TRP A 723 20.88 -2.23 -15.61
C TRP A 723 21.58 -2.65 -14.32
N ASP A 724 20.82 -3.23 -13.40
CA ASP A 724 21.36 -3.99 -12.26
C ASP A 724 21.36 -5.48 -12.63
N GLU A 725 22.53 -6.12 -12.60
CA GLU A 725 22.59 -7.59 -12.68
C GLU A 725 21.91 -8.15 -11.43
N GLY A 726 20.86 -8.94 -11.66
CA GLY A 726 20.03 -9.51 -10.60
C GLY A 726 20.86 -10.28 -9.56
N GLU A 727 20.33 -10.27 -8.35
CA GLU A 727 20.79 -11.00 -7.16
C GLU A 727 21.30 -12.42 -7.47
N GLU A 728 22.62 -12.59 -7.58
CA GLU A 728 23.34 -13.84 -7.34
C GLU A 728 24.82 -13.50 -7.06
N ASP A 729 25.26 -13.81 -5.83
CA ASP A 729 26.62 -13.78 -5.25
C ASP A 729 27.30 -12.43 -4.89
N ASP A 730 27.56 -12.30 -3.58
CA ASP A 730 28.60 -11.56 -2.84
C ASP A 730 29.15 -10.21 -3.36
N GLN A 731 28.93 -9.16 -2.55
CA GLN A 731 29.78 -7.97 -2.37
C GLN A 731 30.67 -7.57 -3.57
N GLN A 732 30.07 -6.96 -4.59
CA GLN A 732 30.80 -6.03 -5.45
C GLN A 732 30.14 -4.67 -5.46
N THR A 733 30.89 -3.69 -4.97
CA THR A 733 30.64 -2.26 -5.14
C THR A 733 30.40 -1.96 -6.62
N THR A 734 29.20 -1.50 -6.98
CA THR A 734 28.93 -0.92 -8.30
C THR A 734 29.94 0.20 -8.51
N ASN A 735 30.84 0.03 -9.48
CA ASN A 735 31.81 1.07 -9.81
C ASN A 735 31.06 2.19 -10.56
N PRO A 736 30.90 3.40 -9.98
CA PRO A 736 30.10 4.47 -10.59
C PRO A 736 30.66 5.00 -11.92
N GLU A 737 31.85 4.54 -12.34
CA GLU A 737 32.46 4.93 -13.62
C GLU A 737 31.90 4.17 -14.84
N LYS A 738 31.15 3.07 -14.67
CA LYS A 738 30.59 2.24 -15.76
C LYS A 738 29.11 1.90 -15.54
N ALA A 739 28.24 2.90 -15.63
CA ALA A 739 26.80 2.69 -15.58
C ALA A 739 26.28 2.12 -16.92
N GLU A 740 25.59 0.98 -16.86
CA GLU A 740 24.93 0.36 -18.01
C GLU A 740 23.41 0.58 -17.95
N TYR A 741 22.77 0.74 -19.10
CA TYR A 741 21.33 1.03 -19.21
C TYR A 741 20.62 0.10 -20.19
N VAL A 742 19.33 -0.11 -19.97
CA VAL A 742 18.41 -0.73 -20.94
C VAL A 742 17.45 0.32 -21.46
N GLY A 743 17.28 0.36 -22.78
CA GLY A 743 16.38 1.29 -23.45
C GLY A 743 15.10 0.62 -23.91
N GLU A 744 13.95 0.99 -23.35
CA GLU A 744 12.64 0.51 -23.80
C GLU A 744 12.07 1.44 -24.87
N ILE A 745 11.58 0.88 -25.98
CA ILE A 745 10.94 1.64 -27.07
C ILE A 745 9.44 1.33 -27.11
N ASP A 746 8.63 2.38 -27.18
CA ASP A 746 7.20 2.26 -27.43
C ASP A 746 6.80 3.12 -28.63
N VAL A 747 5.96 2.60 -29.52
CA VAL A 747 5.57 3.28 -30.77
C VAL A 747 4.09 3.12 -31.04
N MET A 748 3.41 4.24 -31.26
CA MET A 748 2.01 4.30 -31.65
C MET A 748 1.84 4.94 -33.02
N VAL A 749 1.03 4.31 -33.87
CA VAL A 749 0.51 4.92 -35.11
C VAL A 749 -0.98 5.19 -34.91
N ALA A 750 -1.30 6.40 -34.47
CA ALA A 750 -2.66 6.81 -34.12
C ALA A 750 -3.55 6.96 -35.38
N ASP A 751 -3.04 7.54 -36.46
CA ASP A 751 -3.76 7.64 -37.74
C ASP A 751 -3.96 6.25 -38.36
N THR A 752 -5.19 5.73 -38.27
CA THR A 752 -5.57 4.42 -38.80
C THR A 752 -5.35 4.30 -40.30
N SER A 753 -5.39 5.40 -41.06
CA SER A 753 -5.12 5.41 -42.50
C SER A 753 -3.65 5.14 -42.84
N GLN A 754 -2.74 5.31 -41.88
CA GLN A 754 -1.30 5.09 -42.04
C GLN A 754 -0.82 3.72 -41.55
N ARG A 755 -1.67 2.98 -40.83
CA ARG A 755 -1.36 1.63 -40.35
C ARG A 755 -1.14 0.68 -41.53
N GLY A 756 -0.16 -0.22 -41.41
CA GLY A 756 0.19 -1.19 -42.46
C GLY A 756 1.02 -0.64 -43.64
N LYS A 757 1.33 0.66 -43.67
CA LYS A 757 2.17 1.29 -44.73
C LYS A 757 3.68 1.31 -44.42
N GLY A 758 4.11 0.59 -43.38
CA GLY A 758 5.51 0.57 -42.93
C GLY A 758 5.94 1.74 -42.04
N ILE A 759 5.02 2.67 -41.70
CA ILE A 759 5.32 3.87 -40.93
C ILE A 759 5.92 3.57 -39.56
N GLY A 760 5.34 2.67 -38.77
CA GLY A 760 5.87 2.31 -37.46
C GLY A 760 7.30 1.75 -37.54
N LYS A 761 7.59 0.92 -38.57
CA LYS A 761 8.94 0.40 -38.80
C LYS A 761 9.91 1.51 -39.17
N ALA A 762 9.51 2.43 -40.05
CA ALA A 762 10.33 3.58 -40.43
C ALA A 762 10.64 4.49 -39.24
N ALA A 763 9.67 4.71 -38.35
CA ALA A 763 9.86 5.48 -37.12
C ALA A 763 10.85 4.79 -36.18
N VAL A 764 10.70 3.48 -35.92
CA VAL A 764 11.63 2.73 -35.07
C VAL A 764 13.03 2.69 -35.67
N ASP A 765 13.19 2.39 -36.97
CA ASP A 765 14.50 2.38 -37.65
C ASP A 765 15.19 3.77 -37.54
N ALA A 766 14.44 4.86 -37.77
CA ALA A 766 14.99 6.23 -37.67
C ALA A 766 15.36 6.61 -36.23
N PHE A 767 14.50 6.28 -35.27
CA PHE A 767 14.68 6.65 -33.87
C PHE A 767 15.82 5.87 -33.21
N MET A 768 15.93 4.57 -33.48
CA MET A 768 17.06 3.76 -33.01
C MET A 768 18.38 4.22 -33.63
N HIS A 769 18.39 4.59 -34.92
CA HIS A 769 19.59 5.14 -35.56
C HIS A 769 20.02 6.45 -34.88
N TYR A 770 19.07 7.36 -34.61
CA TYR A 770 19.33 8.59 -33.86
C TYR A 770 19.90 8.31 -32.46
N ILE A 771 19.28 7.40 -31.68
CA ILE A 771 19.74 7.05 -30.33
C ILE A 771 21.16 6.47 -30.37
N CYS A 772 21.46 5.59 -31.33
CA CYS A 772 22.80 5.00 -31.45
C CYS A 772 23.86 6.03 -31.86
N CYS A 773 23.52 6.96 -32.77
CA CYS A 773 24.43 8.04 -33.17
C CYS A 773 24.65 9.08 -32.06
N ASN A 774 23.66 9.27 -31.18
CA ASN A 774 23.67 10.27 -30.11
C ASN A 774 23.70 9.65 -28.70
N GLN A 775 24.19 8.41 -28.59
CA GLN A 775 24.11 7.62 -27.35
C GLN A 775 24.77 8.32 -26.16
N LYS A 776 26.01 8.82 -26.34
CA LYS A 776 26.75 9.49 -25.26
C LYS A 776 26.03 10.73 -24.70
N PRO A 777 25.63 11.73 -25.53
CA PRO A 777 24.93 12.90 -25.00
C PRO A 777 23.57 12.55 -24.38
N ILE A 778 22.81 11.60 -24.96
CA ILE A 778 21.53 11.15 -24.41
C ILE A 778 21.70 10.55 -23.01
N LEU A 779 22.69 9.67 -22.81
CA LEU A 779 22.93 9.04 -21.51
C LEU A 779 23.55 10.00 -20.48
N GLN A 780 24.31 11.01 -20.93
CA GLN A 780 24.89 12.02 -20.03
C GLN A 780 23.84 12.98 -19.46
N GLU A 781 22.82 13.33 -20.26
CA GLU A 781 21.68 14.15 -19.81
C GLU A 781 20.84 13.43 -18.72
N HIS A 782 20.81 12.09 -18.74
CA HIS A 782 20.05 11.26 -17.80
C HIS A 782 20.55 11.30 -16.35
N HIS A 783 21.85 11.46 -16.09
CA HIS A 783 22.38 11.30 -14.71
C HIS A 783 23.54 12.21 -14.30
N GLY A 784 24.02 13.12 -15.17
CA GLY A 784 25.14 14.02 -14.81
C GLY A 784 26.42 13.28 -14.36
N VAL A 785 26.59 12.03 -14.81
CA VAL A 785 27.65 11.13 -14.35
C VAL A 785 29.00 11.61 -14.86
N THR A 786 30.03 11.50 -14.01
CA THR A 786 31.44 11.80 -14.34
C THR A 786 32.16 10.63 -15.05
N GLY A 787 31.43 9.68 -15.64
CA GLY A 787 31.94 8.45 -16.26
C GLY A 787 31.51 8.24 -17.74
N GLU A 788 31.78 7.06 -18.31
CA GLU A 788 31.36 6.69 -19.68
C GLU A 788 30.12 5.77 -19.64
N PRO A 789 28.89 6.31 -19.65
CA PRO A 789 27.69 5.47 -19.64
C PRO A 789 27.51 4.75 -20.98
N SER A 790 26.96 3.54 -20.93
CA SER A 790 26.64 2.74 -22.12
C SER A 790 25.25 2.15 -22.06
N LEU A 791 24.63 2.02 -23.24
CA LEU A 791 23.39 1.27 -23.43
C LEU A 791 23.79 -0.19 -23.65
N ARG A 792 23.17 -1.12 -22.92
CA ARG A 792 23.46 -2.56 -22.98
C ARG A 792 22.57 -3.27 -24.00
N LYS A 793 21.29 -2.91 -24.07
CA LYS A 793 20.33 -3.47 -25.02
C LYS A 793 19.11 -2.57 -25.20
N PHE A 794 18.39 -2.78 -26.29
CA PHE A 794 17.03 -2.29 -26.44
C PHE A 794 16.03 -3.35 -26.02
N MET A 795 14.87 -2.93 -25.54
CA MET A 795 13.75 -3.82 -25.27
C MET A 795 12.41 -3.21 -25.67
N VAL A 796 11.41 -4.07 -25.84
CA VAL A 796 10.01 -3.70 -26.03
C VAL A 796 9.12 -4.70 -25.32
N LYS A 797 7.98 -4.24 -24.81
CA LYS A 797 6.92 -5.09 -24.23
C LYS A 797 5.68 -4.97 -25.09
N ILE A 798 5.14 -6.09 -25.55
CA ILE A 798 4.06 -6.12 -26.54
C ILE A 798 3.02 -7.16 -26.12
N LYS A 799 1.73 -6.82 -26.09
CA LYS A 799 0.66 -7.81 -25.87
C LYS A 799 0.80 -8.99 -26.83
N ALA A 800 0.69 -10.22 -26.32
CA ALA A 800 0.97 -11.45 -27.05
C ALA A 800 0.04 -11.67 -28.26
N ASP A 801 -1.14 -11.06 -28.26
CA ASP A 801 -2.09 -11.07 -29.36
C ASP A 801 -1.84 -9.97 -30.41
N ASN A 802 -1.00 -8.97 -30.13
CA ASN A 802 -0.62 -7.91 -31.07
C ASN A 802 0.45 -8.38 -32.07
N ARG A 803 0.01 -9.24 -32.99
CA ARG A 803 0.84 -9.84 -34.04
C ARG A 803 1.51 -8.81 -34.96
N ALA A 804 0.88 -7.65 -35.16
CA ALA A 804 1.40 -6.59 -36.03
C ALA A 804 2.65 -5.94 -35.43
N SER A 805 2.62 -5.55 -34.15
CA SER A 805 3.78 -4.99 -33.46
C SER A 805 4.89 -6.04 -33.29
N ILE A 806 4.55 -7.29 -32.96
CA ILE A 806 5.55 -8.39 -32.91
C ILE A 806 6.25 -8.56 -34.26
N ALA A 807 5.50 -8.57 -35.37
CA ALA A 807 6.08 -8.68 -36.71
C ALA A 807 6.96 -7.48 -37.08
N LEU A 808 6.56 -6.27 -36.68
CA LEU A 808 7.35 -5.05 -36.87
C LEU A 808 8.71 -5.16 -36.16
N PHE A 809 8.73 -5.45 -34.87
CA PHE A 809 9.97 -5.50 -34.08
C PHE A 809 10.86 -6.68 -34.46
N ARG A 810 10.29 -7.85 -34.83
CA ARG A 810 11.06 -8.93 -35.47
C ARG A 810 11.72 -8.49 -36.78
N GLY A 811 11.00 -7.70 -37.59
CA GLY A 811 11.51 -7.13 -38.85
C GLY A 811 12.60 -6.06 -38.67
N VAL A 812 12.74 -5.49 -37.47
CA VAL A 812 13.83 -4.58 -37.08
C VAL A 812 15.03 -5.36 -36.50
N GLY A 813 14.80 -6.57 -35.99
CA GLY A 813 15.84 -7.49 -35.50
C GLY A 813 15.67 -7.95 -34.06
N PHE A 814 14.62 -7.49 -33.36
CA PHE A 814 14.35 -7.91 -31.98
C PHE A 814 14.00 -9.39 -31.91
N GLN A 815 14.47 -10.04 -30.85
CA GLN A 815 14.18 -11.44 -30.55
C GLN A 815 13.38 -11.52 -29.26
N GLN A 816 12.50 -12.50 -29.16
CA GLN A 816 11.72 -12.72 -27.95
C GLN A 816 12.64 -13.24 -26.83
N ASP A 817 12.53 -12.63 -25.65
CA ASP A 817 13.29 -12.95 -24.44
C ASP A 817 12.33 -13.51 -23.39
N GLY A 818 12.32 -14.83 -23.24
CA GLY A 818 11.42 -15.54 -22.32
C GLY A 818 10.02 -15.84 -22.87
N ASP A 819 9.18 -16.38 -22.00
CA ASP A 819 7.77 -16.68 -22.27
C ASP A 819 6.86 -15.45 -22.09
N VAL A 820 5.59 -15.58 -22.48
CA VAL A 820 4.57 -14.55 -22.23
C VAL A 820 4.46 -14.34 -20.72
N ASP A 821 4.57 -13.10 -20.27
CA ASP A 821 4.51 -12.75 -18.87
C ASP A 821 3.07 -12.82 -18.31
N TYR A 822 2.95 -12.59 -17.00
CA TYR A 822 1.67 -12.61 -16.30
C TYR A 822 0.66 -11.57 -16.82
N PHE A 823 1.11 -10.50 -17.47
CA PHE A 823 0.28 -9.45 -18.07
C PHE A 823 -0.16 -9.78 -19.51
N GLY A 824 0.19 -10.97 -20.01
CA GLY A 824 -0.07 -11.36 -21.39
C GLY A 824 0.85 -10.64 -22.38
N GLU A 825 2.02 -10.17 -21.94
CA GLU A 825 2.97 -9.44 -22.78
C GLU A 825 4.18 -10.32 -23.13
N VAL A 826 4.68 -10.13 -24.34
CA VAL A 826 5.92 -10.69 -24.84
C VAL A 826 6.99 -9.62 -24.71
N LYS A 827 8.03 -9.93 -23.94
CA LYS A 827 9.26 -9.13 -23.91
C LYS A 827 10.10 -9.49 -25.13
N MET A 828 10.52 -8.49 -25.89
CA MET A 828 11.50 -8.68 -26.96
C MET A 828 12.70 -7.77 -26.74
N VAL A 829 13.90 -8.26 -27.05
CA VAL A 829 15.17 -7.57 -26.83
C VAL A 829 16.00 -7.53 -28.10
N LEU A 830 16.87 -6.53 -28.19
CA LEU A 830 17.94 -6.44 -29.18
C LEU A 830 19.25 -6.15 -28.45
N ASP A 831 20.05 -7.20 -28.24
CA ASP A 831 21.33 -7.12 -27.53
C ASP A 831 22.49 -6.67 -28.44
N ASP A 832 22.51 -7.11 -29.71
CA ASP A 832 23.52 -6.67 -30.69
C ASP A 832 22.94 -5.60 -31.64
N PHE A 833 23.10 -4.34 -31.25
CA PHE A 833 22.70 -3.18 -32.04
C PHE A 833 23.90 -2.39 -32.58
N GLY A 834 25.13 -2.94 -32.51
CA GLY A 834 26.34 -2.28 -33.01
C GLY A 834 26.27 -1.95 -34.52
N GLY A 835 25.52 -2.76 -35.28
CA GLY A 835 25.24 -2.52 -36.69
C GLY A 835 24.20 -1.44 -36.98
N VAL A 836 23.37 -1.04 -36.00
CA VAL A 836 22.23 -0.11 -36.20
C VAL A 836 22.72 1.31 -36.52
N ALA A 837 23.78 1.78 -35.88
CA ALA A 837 24.43 3.06 -36.22
C ALA A 837 25.06 3.05 -37.62
N SER A 838 25.50 1.88 -38.10
CA SER A 838 26.14 1.73 -39.43
C SER A 838 25.15 1.44 -40.56
N LYS A 839 23.90 1.10 -40.24
CA LYS A 839 22.85 0.78 -41.20
C LYS A 839 22.29 2.08 -41.79
N ALA A 840 22.40 2.23 -43.11
CA ALA A 840 21.86 3.39 -43.80
C ALA A 840 20.32 3.43 -43.68
N VAL A 841 19.78 4.49 -43.06
CA VAL A 841 18.36 4.80 -43.06
C VAL A 841 18.07 5.78 -44.23
N PRO A 842 17.27 5.40 -45.24
CA PRO A 842 17.02 6.24 -46.41
C PRO A 842 16.47 7.63 -46.05
N GLY A 843 17.14 8.66 -46.55
CA GLY A 843 16.75 10.05 -46.32
C GLY A 843 17.00 10.58 -44.90
N PHE A 844 17.70 9.82 -44.03
CA PHE A 844 17.96 10.23 -42.65
C PHE A 844 18.72 11.54 -42.55
N ARG A 845 18.13 12.52 -41.86
CA ARG A 845 18.70 13.84 -41.60
C ARG A 845 18.26 14.34 -40.23
N GLU A 846 19.20 14.85 -39.45
CA GLU A 846 18.91 15.64 -38.26
C GLU A 846 18.75 17.11 -38.68
N LEU A 847 17.56 17.65 -38.47
CA LEU A 847 17.16 19.00 -38.88
C LEU A 847 16.98 19.88 -37.64
N THR A 848 17.30 21.16 -37.75
CA THR A 848 17.06 22.10 -36.66
C THR A 848 15.55 22.28 -36.45
N TYR A 849 15.05 22.04 -35.25
CA TYR A 849 13.65 22.25 -34.88
C TYR A 849 13.47 23.58 -34.13
N CYS A 850 12.80 24.53 -34.75
CA CYS A 850 12.57 25.89 -34.25
C CYS A 850 11.22 25.95 -33.51
N ARG A 851 11.28 26.02 -32.17
CA ARG A 851 10.09 26.19 -31.32
C ARG A 851 9.55 27.62 -31.38
N THR A 852 8.23 27.77 -31.35
CA THR A 852 7.57 29.09 -31.30
C THR A 852 7.76 29.72 -29.91
N LEU A 853 8.61 30.75 -29.80
CA LEU A 853 8.75 31.54 -28.57
C LEU A 853 7.47 32.36 -28.35
N ALA A 854 6.59 31.89 -27.47
CA ALA A 854 5.51 32.72 -26.95
C ALA A 854 6.11 33.79 -26.01
N LEU A 855 6.36 34.98 -26.54
CA LEU A 855 6.54 36.19 -25.74
C LEU A 855 5.23 36.42 -24.96
N GLY A 856 5.24 36.10 -23.68
CA GLY A 856 4.09 36.25 -22.79
C GLY A 856 3.64 37.71 -22.68
N GLY A 857 2.42 37.99 -23.11
CA GLY A 857 1.66 39.18 -22.73
C GLY A 857 0.66 38.84 -21.64
N SER A 858 0.65 39.65 -20.57
CA SER A 858 -0.40 39.90 -19.55
C SER A 858 -1.22 38.68 -19.06
N THR A 859 -1.23 38.31 -17.78
CA THR A 859 -1.39 39.12 -16.54
C THR A 859 -0.89 38.34 -15.34
#